data_AF-A0A7S0W5M0-F1
#
_entry.id   AF-A0A7S0W5M0-F1
#
_cell.length_a   1.000
_cell.length_b   1.000
_cell.length_c   1.000
_cell.angle_alpha   90.00
_cell.angle_beta   90.00
_cell.angle_gamma   90.00
#
_symmetry.space_group_name_H-M   'P 1'
#
loop_
_entity.id
_entity.type
_entity.pdbx_description
1 polymer ?
#
loop_
_entity_poly.entity_id
_entity_poly.type
_entity_poly.pdbx_seq_one_letter_code
_entity_poly.pdbx_strand_id
1 'polypeptide(L)'
;KDIPLPLPIFLVLLPVASSLSALGPPPLHLRAATGPGSAAQSSAKAPLSIPTPCQMGGKAAVDGLRAWMASEGLEAVIITSDDAHQSEYVAECDSRRAFVSDFHGSAGTAVVLKDSAYLWTDGRYVLQAGKQCDPGVWQVKQTMPKGGANLPEHLAEILPPSSKVGIDPFLVPVNTAKTLDAKLKAKGHELVALEANPVDPLWSGRPPPPNGKVTVQPTERAGASVAEKLQQLRDKLSSLGAEGQVVAALDEVAWLLNVRGSDVSFNPVVISYVTVTAGEATWYVDGAKLDEEVRAHVAGAGVSVKPYGDFGADLSAACASLKSVLVDPARSSWAISRAIAAHAGTCAVVERLSPVCEAKAIKNEVEVRGIEEAHLRDAEALARFFCWLEAAMAAGEDIDEVSAADKLEGLRREQEGFVGLSFETISSYGANGAVIHYKPSPGACAKLGDDSLFLCDSGGQYLDGTTDVTRTFCFGTPTEHHKRCYTLVLKGHIALSSAVFPAGTTGHMLDILARAPLWTAGLDYRHGTGHGVGAYLNVHEGPHLISYYPRDTDPAIKLGMTSSVEPGYYEEGGFGIRIENVAVVVAAKTSHKFGGVDYLTFKPVTLAPLSAKLIDIAMLSSDEVEWVDDYHARVWDSVSPRLDGQAKDWLRANTLPLVTQVLGESVS
;
A
#
# COMPACT_ATOMS: atom_id res chain seq x y z
N LYS A 1 -14.71 -56.09 59.18
CA LYS A 1 -13.95 -56.59 58.01
C LYS A 1 -12.69 -55.74 57.85
N ASP A 2 -11.75 -55.97 58.77
CA ASP A 2 -10.31 -56.24 58.55
C ASP A 2 -9.52 -55.36 57.55
N ILE A 3 -8.80 -54.35 58.07
CA ILE A 3 -7.30 -54.24 58.28
C ILE A 3 -6.38 -54.92 57.23
N PRO A 4 -5.11 -54.48 56.89
CA PRO A 4 -4.31 -53.24 57.09
C PRO A 4 -3.47 -52.71 55.86
N LEU A 5 -2.79 -51.56 56.08
CA LEU A 5 -1.52 -51.00 55.50
C LEU A 5 -0.33 -52.01 55.40
N PRO A 6 0.75 -51.80 54.57
CA PRO A 6 1.84 -50.84 54.88
C PRO A 6 2.65 -50.17 53.72
N LEU A 7 3.48 -49.18 54.13
CA LEU A 7 4.57 -48.41 53.47
C LEU A 7 5.70 -49.28 52.82
N PRO A 8 6.87 -48.72 52.41
CA PRO A 8 7.20 -47.77 51.33
C PRO A 8 8.32 -48.33 50.40
N ILE A 9 8.57 -47.76 49.22
CA ILE A 9 9.81 -48.02 48.46
C ILE A 9 10.52 -46.70 48.15
N PHE A 10 11.68 -46.53 48.80
CA PHE A 10 12.75 -45.63 48.39
C PHE A 10 13.29 -46.07 47.03
N LEU A 11 13.35 -45.15 46.06
CA LEU A 11 14.32 -45.25 44.97
C LEU A 11 15.14 -43.96 44.90
N VAL A 12 16.41 -44.12 45.23
CA VAL A 12 17.49 -43.18 44.98
C VAL A 12 17.80 -43.22 43.48
N LEU A 13 17.73 -42.08 42.79
CA LEU A 13 18.50 -41.87 41.56
C LEU A 13 19.12 -40.47 41.58
N LEU A 14 20.46 -40.48 41.53
CA LEU A 14 21.37 -39.36 41.40
C LEU A 14 21.24 -38.65 40.03
N PRO A 15 21.74 -37.41 39.91
CA PRO A 15 21.42 -36.50 38.81
C PRO A 15 22.21 -36.84 37.56
N VAL A 16 21.53 -36.92 36.42
CA VAL A 16 22.18 -36.83 35.11
C VAL A 16 22.21 -35.36 34.73
N ALA A 17 23.39 -34.76 34.87
CA ALA A 17 23.73 -33.51 34.23
C ALA A 17 23.78 -33.74 32.71
N SER A 18 22.84 -33.14 31.98
CA SER A 18 22.99 -32.87 30.56
C SER A 18 23.00 -31.35 30.38
N SER A 19 24.21 -30.84 30.19
CA SER A 19 24.49 -29.49 29.71
C SER A 19 23.86 -29.31 28.33
N LEU A 20 22.64 -28.76 28.29
CA LEU A 20 22.15 -28.07 27.10
C LEU A 20 22.69 -26.65 27.19
N SER A 21 23.74 -26.39 26.42
CA SER A 21 24.15 -25.03 26.09
C SER A 21 22.96 -24.34 25.45
N ALA A 22 22.36 -23.41 26.21
CA ALA A 22 21.45 -22.41 25.69
C ALA A 22 22.24 -21.55 24.69
N LEU A 23 22.26 -21.97 23.43
CA LEU A 23 22.47 -21.06 22.32
C LEU A 23 21.22 -20.18 22.30
N GLY A 24 21.31 -19.03 22.97
CA GLY A 24 20.33 -17.97 22.80
C GLY A 24 20.19 -17.66 21.30
N PRO A 25 19.02 -17.19 20.85
CA PRO A 25 18.83 -16.84 19.44
C PRO A 25 19.89 -15.80 19.02
N PRO A 26 20.38 -15.88 17.77
CA PRO A 26 21.42 -14.97 17.30
C PRO A 26 20.93 -13.51 17.39
N PRO A 27 21.83 -12.55 17.69
CA PRO A 27 21.49 -11.14 17.71
C PRO A 27 20.93 -10.69 16.35
N LEU A 28 20.04 -9.69 16.35
CA LEU A 28 19.52 -9.08 15.14
C LEU A 28 20.67 -8.38 14.39
N HIS A 29 21.32 -9.07 13.46
CA HIS A 29 22.33 -8.49 12.60
C HIS A 29 21.68 -7.84 11.38
N LEU A 30 21.30 -6.57 11.50
CA LEU A 30 21.05 -5.72 10.34
C LEU A 30 22.39 -5.45 9.67
N ARG A 31 22.68 -6.09 8.53
CA ARG A 31 23.87 -5.74 7.77
C ARG A 31 23.60 -4.46 6.99
N ALA A 32 24.38 -3.42 7.28
CA ALA A 32 24.55 -2.30 6.37
C ALA A 32 25.13 -2.82 5.05
N ALA A 33 24.59 -2.37 3.92
CA ALA A 33 25.17 -2.65 2.61
C ALA A 33 26.45 -1.82 2.44
N THR A 34 27.59 -2.34 2.90
CA THR A 34 28.89 -1.70 2.64
C THR A 34 29.50 -2.27 1.37
N GLY A 35 29.57 -1.46 0.31
CA GLY A 35 30.49 -1.64 -0.81
C GLY A 35 31.72 -0.71 -0.67
N PRO A 36 32.90 -1.07 -1.21
CA PRO A 36 34.12 -0.26 -1.10
C PRO A 36 34.12 0.95 -2.03
N GLY A 37 34.84 2.01 -1.63
CA GLY A 37 34.66 3.37 -2.13
C GLY A 37 35.45 3.82 -3.38
N SER A 38 35.07 5.06 -3.73
CA SER A 38 35.69 6.12 -4.55
C SER A 38 35.81 5.97 -6.07
N ALA A 39 35.03 6.80 -6.79
CA ALA A 39 35.55 7.74 -7.80
C ALA A 39 34.54 8.88 -8.01
N ALA A 40 35.03 10.12 -8.09
CA ALA A 40 34.25 11.34 -8.24
C ALA A 40 33.63 11.46 -9.64
N GLN A 41 32.39 11.98 -9.75
CA GLN A 41 31.83 12.49 -11.01
C GLN A 41 30.99 13.76 -10.82
N SER A 42 31.10 14.60 -11.84
CA SER A 42 30.53 15.93 -12.01
C SER A 42 29.03 15.93 -12.25
N SER A 43 28.39 17.04 -11.87
CA SER A 43 26.98 17.37 -12.01
C SER A 43 26.49 17.47 -13.48
N ALA A 44 25.50 16.66 -13.85
CA ALA A 44 24.47 16.99 -14.83
C ALA A 44 23.21 16.16 -14.50
N LYS A 45 22.05 16.82 -14.32
CA LYS A 45 20.75 16.16 -14.12
C LYS A 45 20.37 15.44 -15.42
N ALA A 46 20.33 14.11 -15.38
CA ALA A 46 19.78 13.27 -16.44
C ALA A 46 18.28 13.03 -16.21
N PRO A 47 17.46 12.90 -17.27
CA PRO A 47 16.06 12.51 -17.15
C PRO A 47 15.96 11.10 -16.53
N LEU A 48 14.86 10.84 -15.80
CA LEU A 48 14.51 9.53 -15.26
C LEU A 48 14.54 8.48 -16.38
N SER A 49 15.62 7.73 -16.47
CA SER A 49 15.77 6.61 -17.39
C SER A 49 15.05 5.41 -16.80
N ILE A 50 14.21 4.76 -17.62
CA ILE A 50 13.65 3.43 -17.39
C ILE A 50 14.77 2.50 -16.92
N PRO A 51 14.61 1.74 -15.82
CA PRO A 51 15.63 0.81 -15.37
C PRO A 51 15.96 -0.18 -16.49
N THR A 52 17.24 -0.31 -16.81
CA THR A 52 17.74 -1.43 -17.62
C THR A 52 17.22 -2.74 -16.99
N PRO A 53 16.67 -3.70 -17.75
CA PRO A 53 16.17 -4.93 -17.16
C PRO A 53 17.28 -5.57 -16.32
N CYS A 54 17.04 -5.69 -15.02
CA CYS A 54 17.90 -6.45 -14.14
C CYS A 54 18.11 -7.82 -14.78
N GLN A 55 19.32 -8.37 -14.78
CA GLN A 55 19.57 -9.70 -15.34
C GLN A 55 18.68 -10.70 -14.61
N MET A 56 17.62 -11.13 -15.29
CA MET A 56 16.58 -11.96 -14.69
C MET A 56 17.13 -13.35 -14.41
N GLY A 57 16.94 -13.83 -13.19
CA GLY A 57 17.48 -15.11 -12.73
C GLY A 57 16.65 -16.31 -13.17
N GLY A 58 15.32 -16.14 -13.23
CA GLY A 58 14.36 -17.13 -13.71
C GLY A 58 14.66 -18.55 -13.24
N LYS A 59 14.64 -19.51 -14.18
CA LYS A 59 14.93 -20.93 -13.90
C LYS A 59 16.29 -21.14 -13.21
N ALA A 60 17.33 -20.41 -13.60
CA ALA A 60 18.67 -20.58 -13.03
C ALA A 60 18.72 -20.19 -11.54
N ALA A 61 18.00 -19.13 -11.16
CA ALA A 61 17.85 -18.75 -9.76
C ALA A 61 17.11 -19.83 -8.95
N VAL A 62 16.05 -20.42 -9.51
CA VAL A 62 15.31 -21.53 -8.87
C VAL A 62 16.19 -22.77 -8.67
N ASP A 63 17.00 -23.14 -9.68
CA ASP A 63 17.94 -24.26 -9.57
C ASP A 63 19.02 -23.99 -8.50
N GLY A 64 19.55 -22.76 -8.44
CA GLY A 64 20.49 -22.33 -7.41
C GLY A 64 19.90 -22.36 -5.99
N LEU A 65 18.65 -21.92 -5.84
CA LEU A 65 17.91 -22.00 -4.58
C LEU A 65 17.71 -23.44 -4.13
N ARG A 66 17.37 -24.35 -5.04
CA ARG A 66 17.21 -25.79 -4.71
C ARG A 66 18.51 -26.42 -4.24
N ALA A 67 19.65 -26.06 -4.86
CA ALA A 67 20.96 -26.52 -4.43
C ALA A 67 21.30 -26.01 -3.01
N TRP A 68 21.02 -24.73 -2.72
CA TRP A 68 21.18 -24.15 -1.39
C TRP A 68 20.21 -24.77 -0.36
N MET A 69 18.94 -24.98 -0.72
CA MET A 69 17.97 -25.65 0.16
C MET A 69 18.43 -27.06 0.55
N ALA A 70 19.06 -27.79 -0.38
CA ALA A 70 19.61 -29.11 -0.11
C ALA A 70 20.77 -29.08 0.91
N SER A 71 21.62 -28.04 0.90
CA SER A 71 22.70 -27.89 1.90
C SER A 71 22.17 -27.50 3.28
N GLU A 72 21.06 -26.77 3.36
CA GLU A 72 20.43 -26.35 4.63
C GLU A 72 19.41 -27.38 5.17
N GLY A 73 19.11 -28.43 4.41
CA GLY A 73 18.11 -29.43 4.79
C GLY A 73 16.68 -28.86 4.83
N LEU A 74 16.35 -27.98 3.88
CA LEU A 74 15.03 -27.37 3.75
C LEU A 74 14.21 -28.05 2.62
N GLU A 75 12.91 -28.20 2.83
CA GLU A 75 11.99 -28.71 1.81
C GLU A 75 11.33 -27.61 0.99
N ALA A 76 11.16 -26.43 1.57
CA ALA A 76 10.65 -25.26 0.88
C ALA A 76 11.35 -23.98 1.34
N VAL A 77 11.42 -22.99 0.45
CA VAL A 77 11.75 -21.62 0.80
C VAL A 77 10.67 -20.67 0.30
N ILE A 78 10.30 -19.70 1.12
CA ILE A 78 9.31 -18.67 0.82
C ILE A 78 10.03 -17.35 0.53
N ILE A 79 9.70 -16.73 -0.59
CA ILE A 79 10.23 -15.46 -1.06
C ILE A 79 9.05 -14.52 -1.27
N THR A 80 8.89 -13.57 -0.35
CA THR A 80 7.84 -12.56 -0.36
C THR A 80 8.21 -11.38 -1.27
N SER A 81 7.26 -10.47 -1.49
CA SER A 81 7.52 -9.21 -2.22
C SER A 81 8.01 -8.10 -1.29
N ASP A 82 7.77 -8.25 0.01
CA ASP A 82 7.99 -7.24 1.04
C ASP A 82 9.48 -6.97 1.29
N ASP A 83 9.77 -5.76 1.78
CA ASP A 83 11.05 -5.39 2.37
C ASP A 83 11.04 -5.56 3.90
N ALA A 84 12.13 -5.13 4.56
CA ALA A 84 12.26 -5.18 6.01
C ALA A 84 11.23 -4.32 6.77
N HIS A 85 10.56 -3.41 6.07
CA HIS A 85 9.65 -2.40 6.60
C HIS A 85 8.19 -2.59 6.14
N GLN A 86 7.91 -3.71 5.44
CA GLN A 86 6.59 -4.07 4.94
C GLN A 86 6.01 -2.98 4.02
N SER A 87 6.89 -2.39 3.20
CA SER A 87 6.53 -1.43 2.15
C SER A 87 5.75 -2.12 1.05
N GLU A 88 4.73 -1.44 0.49
CA GLU A 88 3.96 -1.95 -0.64
C GLU A 88 4.78 -1.94 -1.93
N TYR A 89 5.45 -0.82 -2.20
CA TYR A 89 6.46 -0.71 -3.24
C TYR A 89 7.81 -0.92 -2.58
N VAL A 90 8.66 -1.72 -3.21
CA VAL A 90 10.01 -1.99 -2.70
C VAL A 90 11.06 -1.35 -3.58
N ALA A 91 12.21 -1.00 -2.98
CA ALA A 91 13.37 -0.58 -3.74
C ALA A 91 13.85 -1.72 -4.64
N GLU A 92 14.51 -1.39 -5.76
CA GLU A 92 14.93 -2.39 -6.74
C GLU A 92 15.84 -3.48 -6.14
N CYS A 93 16.65 -3.12 -5.15
CA CYS A 93 17.50 -4.07 -4.44
C CYS A 93 16.72 -5.12 -3.64
N ASP A 94 15.44 -4.88 -3.33
CA ASP A 94 14.59 -5.79 -2.55
C ASP A 94 13.60 -6.57 -3.42
N SER A 95 13.59 -6.36 -4.74
CA SER A 95 12.75 -7.06 -5.74
C SER A 95 13.14 -8.53 -5.98
N ARG A 96 13.42 -9.28 -4.92
CA ARG A 96 13.90 -10.67 -4.93
C ARG A 96 12.93 -11.62 -5.61
N ARG A 97 11.63 -11.49 -5.31
CA ARG A 97 10.58 -12.29 -5.96
C ARG A 97 10.60 -12.08 -7.48
N ALA A 98 10.68 -10.83 -7.93
CA ALA A 98 10.77 -10.53 -9.36
C ALA A 98 12.02 -11.15 -9.99
N PHE A 99 13.17 -11.05 -9.34
CA PHE A 99 14.41 -11.68 -9.82
C PHE A 99 14.29 -13.20 -9.99
N VAL A 100 13.63 -13.90 -9.06
CA VAL A 100 13.51 -15.38 -9.12
C VAL A 100 12.38 -15.86 -10.03
N SER A 101 11.31 -15.09 -10.20
CA SER A 101 10.08 -15.57 -10.86
C SER A 101 9.69 -14.84 -12.14
N ASP A 102 10.43 -13.79 -12.52
CA ASP A 102 10.14 -12.90 -13.65
C ASP A 102 8.81 -12.13 -13.54
N PHE A 103 8.14 -12.23 -12.39
CA PHE A 103 6.87 -11.56 -12.15
C PHE A 103 7.08 -10.21 -11.44
N HIS A 104 6.52 -9.16 -12.04
CA HIS A 104 6.75 -7.76 -11.65
C HIS A 104 5.52 -7.07 -11.02
N GLY A 105 4.42 -7.79 -10.74
CA GLY A 105 3.28 -7.18 -10.04
C GLY A 105 3.65 -6.74 -8.61
N SER A 106 2.91 -5.82 -8.00
CA SER A 106 3.27 -5.36 -6.64
C SER A 106 3.03 -6.43 -5.57
N ALA A 107 2.03 -7.30 -5.75
CA ALA A 107 1.67 -8.32 -4.77
C ALA A 107 2.00 -9.74 -5.27
N GLY A 108 2.73 -10.51 -4.46
CA GLY A 108 2.88 -11.94 -4.69
C GLY A 108 3.81 -12.64 -3.69
N THR A 109 3.76 -13.97 -3.67
CA THR A 109 4.64 -14.80 -2.84
C THR A 109 5.11 -16.00 -3.67
N ALA A 110 6.41 -16.07 -3.88
CA ALA A 110 7.06 -17.18 -4.55
C ALA A 110 7.44 -18.25 -3.51
N VAL A 111 7.18 -19.51 -3.83
CA VAL A 111 7.56 -20.65 -3.00
C VAL A 111 8.29 -21.66 -3.87
N VAL A 112 9.53 -21.96 -3.51
CA VAL A 112 10.35 -22.96 -4.19
C VAL A 112 10.38 -24.20 -3.32
N LEU A 113 10.00 -25.34 -3.89
CA LEU A 113 10.17 -26.68 -3.32
C LEU A 113 11.26 -27.44 -4.10
N LYS A 114 11.64 -28.61 -3.60
CA LYS A 114 12.61 -29.51 -4.25
C LYS A 114 12.29 -29.76 -5.73
N ASP A 115 11.04 -30.08 -6.04
CA ASP A 115 10.63 -30.51 -7.40
C ASP A 115 9.58 -29.61 -8.05
N SER A 116 9.02 -28.64 -7.33
CA SER A 116 7.99 -27.72 -7.84
C SER A 116 8.22 -26.30 -7.37
N ALA A 117 7.57 -25.33 -8.00
CA ALA A 117 7.53 -23.95 -7.53
C ALA A 117 6.16 -23.34 -7.79
N TYR A 118 5.73 -22.44 -6.91
CA TYR A 118 4.41 -21.82 -6.94
C TYR A 118 4.55 -20.32 -6.75
N LEU A 119 3.72 -19.56 -7.47
CA LEU A 119 3.59 -18.11 -7.29
C LEU A 119 2.15 -17.79 -6.90
N TRP A 120 1.94 -17.37 -5.65
CA TRP A 120 0.65 -16.85 -5.21
C TRP A 120 0.56 -15.36 -5.51
N THR A 121 -0.60 -14.91 -6.00
CA THR A 121 -0.93 -13.50 -6.14
C THR A 121 -2.45 -13.31 -6.03
N ASP A 122 -2.93 -12.08 -5.86
CA ASP A 122 -4.36 -11.81 -5.81
C ASP A 122 -4.97 -11.65 -7.22
N GLY A 123 -6.30 -11.48 -7.28
CA GLY A 123 -7.05 -11.43 -8.53
C GLY A 123 -6.60 -10.36 -9.53
N ARG A 124 -5.91 -9.30 -9.08
CA ARG A 124 -5.40 -8.22 -9.96
C ARG A 124 -4.30 -8.70 -10.90
N TYR A 125 -3.55 -9.72 -10.50
CA TYR A 125 -2.27 -10.06 -11.12
C TYR A 125 -2.18 -11.48 -11.71
N VAL A 126 -3.22 -12.31 -11.59
CA VAL A 126 -3.20 -13.70 -12.09
C VAL A 126 -2.87 -13.75 -13.60
N LEU A 127 -3.51 -12.89 -14.40
CA LEU A 127 -3.27 -12.80 -15.84
C LEU A 127 -1.85 -12.33 -16.16
N GLN A 128 -1.34 -11.36 -15.40
CA GLN A 128 0.03 -10.86 -15.57
C GLN A 128 1.05 -11.95 -15.21
N ALA A 129 0.88 -12.61 -14.07
CA ALA A 129 1.75 -13.69 -13.61
C ALA A 129 1.78 -14.86 -14.60
N GLY A 130 0.63 -15.24 -15.17
CA GLY A 130 0.56 -16.28 -16.19
C GLY A 130 1.26 -15.95 -17.51
N LYS A 131 1.43 -14.66 -17.83
CA LYS A 131 2.20 -14.19 -19.00
C LYS A 131 3.70 -14.05 -18.71
N GLN A 132 4.06 -13.69 -17.48
CA GLN A 132 5.43 -13.35 -17.10
C GLN A 132 6.24 -14.55 -16.60
N CYS A 133 5.62 -15.45 -15.83
CA CYS A 133 6.33 -16.61 -15.27
C CYS A 133 6.49 -17.73 -16.28
N ASP A 134 7.66 -18.39 -16.28
CA ASP A 134 7.88 -19.63 -17.04
C ASP A 134 6.93 -20.74 -16.53
N PRO A 135 5.96 -21.23 -17.35
CA PRO A 135 5.03 -22.25 -16.94
C PRO A 135 5.68 -23.63 -16.72
N GLY A 136 6.90 -23.84 -17.23
CA GLY A 136 7.71 -25.03 -16.95
C GLY A 136 8.33 -25.03 -15.55
N VAL A 137 8.32 -23.89 -14.86
CA VAL A 137 8.89 -23.72 -13.52
C VAL A 137 7.80 -23.40 -12.50
N TRP A 138 6.94 -22.43 -12.81
CA TRP A 138 6.01 -21.82 -11.87
C TRP A 138 4.57 -22.25 -12.08
N GLN A 139 3.91 -22.63 -11.00
CA GLN A 139 2.46 -22.78 -10.94
C GLN A 139 1.83 -21.53 -10.31
N VAL A 140 1.16 -20.72 -11.12
CA VAL A 140 0.46 -19.52 -10.65
C VAL A 140 -0.82 -19.92 -9.90
N LYS A 141 -0.99 -19.40 -8.68
CA LYS A 141 -2.14 -19.62 -7.82
C LYS A 141 -2.78 -18.29 -7.44
N GLN A 142 -4.11 -18.22 -7.50
CA GLN A 142 -4.85 -17.07 -7.01
C GLN A 142 -5.06 -17.20 -5.49
N THR A 143 -4.78 -16.13 -4.76
CA THR A 143 -5.11 -16.00 -3.34
C THR A 143 -6.60 -15.72 -3.19
N MET A 144 -7.27 -16.50 -2.35
CA MET A 144 -8.72 -16.44 -2.18
C MET A 144 -9.09 -15.62 -0.93
N PRO A 145 -10.10 -14.73 -1.01
CA PRO A 145 -10.59 -13.94 0.14
C PRO A 145 -11.07 -14.79 1.32
N LYS A 146 -11.78 -15.88 1.03
CA LYS A 146 -12.30 -16.86 2.00
C LYS A 146 -12.42 -18.23 1.33
N GLY A 147 -12.27 -19.29 2.13
CA GLY A 147 -12.74 -20.63 1.75
C GLY A 147 -11.94 -21.37 0.67
N GLY A 148 -10.61 -21.20 0.62
CA GLY A 148 -9.72 -21.99 -0.23
C GLY A 148 -8.45 -22.40 0.53
N ALA A 149 -7.69 -23.36 -0.01
CA ALA A 149 -6.35 -23.69 0.47
C ALA A 149 -5.37 -22.60 0.02
N ASN A 150 -5.37 -21.47 0.73
CA ASN A 150 -4.37 -20.41 0.55
C ASN A 150 -2.97 -20.93 0.93
N LEU A 151 -1.94 -20.12 0.68
CA LEU A 151 -0.54 -20.51 0.83
C LEU A 151 -0.25 -21.33 2.12
N PRO A 152 -0.64 -20.89 3.34
CA PRO A 152 -0.34 -21.66 4.55
C PRO A 152 -0.99 -23.04 4.59
N GLU A 153 -2.27 -23.15 4.22
CA GLU A 153 -3.00 -24.42 4.16
C GLU A 153 -2.43 -25.34 3.10
N HIS A 154 -2.26 -24.84 1.87
CA HIS A 154 -1.79 -25.64 0.75
C HIS A 154 -0.36 -26.14 0.99
N LEU A 155 0.54 -25.27 1.46
CA LEU A 155 1.92 -25.65 1.74
C LEU A 155 1.99 -26.75 2.82
N ALA A 156 1.19 -26.62 3.89
CA ALA A 156 1.15 -27.63 4.94
C ALA A 156 0.54 -28.99 4.49
N GLU A 157 -0.18 -29.03 3.36
CA GLU A 157 -0.75 -30.26 2.81
C GLU A 157 0.17 -30.98 1.84
N ILE A 158 0.95 -30.24 1.04
CA ILE A 158 1.79 -30.83 -0.01
C ILE A 158 3.19 -31.25 0.48
N LEU A 159 3.60 -30.79 1.66
CA LEU A 159 4.93 -31.07 2.20
C LEU A 159 5.05 -32.51 2.72
N PRO A 160 6.21 -33.16 2.54
CA PRO A 160 6.52 -34.42 3.21
C PRO A 160 6.43 -34.30 4.75
N PRO A 161 6.18 -35.41 5.47
CA PRO A 161 6.18 -35.39 6.94
C PRO A 161 7.47 -34.81 7.52
N SER A 162 7.36 -33.99 8.56
CA SER A 162 8.48 -33.36 9.26
C SER A 162 9.38 -32.44 8.42
N SER A 163 8.83 -31.86 7.34
CA SER A 163 9.53 -30.86 6.53
C SER A 163 9.89 -29.56 7.25
N LYS A 164 10.98 -28.94 6.78
CA LYS A 164 11.40 -27.59 7.18
C LYS A 164 11.13 -26.57 6.06
N VAL A 165 10.52 -25.45 6.43
CA VAL A 165 10.18 -24.34 5.53
C VAL A 165 10.98 -23.12 5.92
N GLY A 166 11.89 -22.67 5.07
CA GLY A 166 12.68 -21.46 5.28
C GLY A 166 11.94 -20.19 4.89
N ILE A 167 12.02 -19.15 5.71
CA ILE A 167 11.59 -17.79 5.37
C ILE A 167 12.54 -16.77 5.97
N ASP A 168 12.83 -15.70 5.22
CA ASP A 168 13.58 -14.55 5.75
C ASP A 168 12.70 -13.81 6.77
N PRO A 169 13.09 -13.75 8.06
CA PRO A 169 12.24 -13.17 9.09
C PRO A 169 12.10 -11.65 8.97
N PHE A 170 12.97 -10.96 8.20
CA PHE A 170 12.84 -9.53 7.97
C PHE A 170 11.73 -9.22 6.96
N LEU A 171 11.43 -10.12 6.04
CA LEU A 171 10.54 -9.86 4.90
C LEU A 171 9.11 -10.39 5.11
N VAL A 172 8.75 -10.68 6.36
CA VAL A 172 7.43 -11.22 6.70
C VAL A 172 6.87 -10.54 7.95
N PRO A 173 5.63 -10.02 7.92
CA PRO A 173 4.99 -9.47 9.12
C PRO A 173 4.78 -10.51 10.22
N VAL A 174 4.75 -10.07 11.48
CA VAL A 174 4.52 -10.96 12.65
C VAL A 174 3.24 -11.79 12.48
N ASN A 175 2.11 -11.18 12.12
CA ASN A 175 0.83 -11.87 11.96
C ASN A 175 0.88 -12.97 10.88
N THR A 176 1.52 -12.67 9.75
CA THR A 176 1.69 -13.61 8.64
C THR A 176 2.56 -14.79 9.07
N ALA A 177 3.70 -14.52 9.73
CA ALA A 177 4.60 -15.56 10.23
C ALA A 177 3.91 -16.45 11.27
N LYS A 178 3.13 -15.88 12.19
CA LYS A 178 2.35 -16.65 13.18
C LYS A 178 1.31 -17.56 12.54
N THR A 179 0.59 -17.05 11.54
CA THR A 179 -0.43 -17.83 10.83
C THR A 179 0.22 -19.00 10.09
N LEU A 180 1.32 -18.74 9.39
CA LEU A 180 2.09 -19.76 8.69
C LEU A 180 2.66 -20.81 9.64
N ASP A 181 3.31 -20.39 10.72
CA ASP A 181 3.89 -21.27 11.74
C ASP A 181 2.82 -22.18 12.38
N ALA A 182 1.66 -21.62 12.74
CA ALA A 182 0.57 -22.40 13.32
C ALA A 182 0.05 -23.49 12.36
N LYS A 183 -0.10 -23.16 11.07
CA LYS A 183 -0.61 -24.10 10.05
C LYS A 183 0.40 -25.20 9.74
N LEU A 184 1.69 -24.85 9.64
CA LEU A 184 2.77 -25.81 9.45
C LEU A 184 2.91 -26.76 10.64
N LYS A 185 2.92 -26.24 11.87
CA LYS A 185 2.99 -27.05 13.10
C LYS A 185 1.81 -28.00 13.25
N ALA A 186 0.60 -27.60 12.85
CA ALA A 186 -0.57 -28.47 12.88
C ALA A 186 -0.43 -29.73 12.00
N LYS A 187 0.50 -29.73 11.04
CA LYS A 187 0.84 -30.86 10.18
C LYS A 187 2.21 -31.49 10.50
N GLY A 188 2.86 -31.04 11.58
CA GLY A 188 4.15 -31.57 12.02
C GLY A 188 5.36 -30.99 11.26
N HIS A 189 5.20 -29.86 10.57
CA HIS A 189 6.29 -29.16 9.90
C HIS A 189 6.87 -28.03 10.77
N GLU A 190 8.06 -27.55 10.41
CA GLU A 190 8.77 -26.49 11.11
C GLU A 190 8.94 -25.26 10.20
N LEU A 191 8.60 -24.07 10.71
CA LEU A 191 8.97 -22.80 10.08
C LEU A 191 10.33 -22.34 10.59
N VAL A 192 11.30 -22.28 9.70
CA VAL A 192 12.70 -21.92 10.00
C VAL A 192 12.94 -20.47 9.60
N ALA A 193 13.32 -19.65 10.57
CA ALA A 193 13.77 -18.29 10.31
C ALA A 193 15.21 -18.30 9.80
N LEU A 194 15.42 -17.85 8.57
CA LEU A 194 16.72 -17.82 7.91
C LEU A 194 17.60 -16.70 8.47
N GLU A 195 18.91 -16.96 8.57
CA GLU A 195 19.89 -15.95 9.01
C GLU A 195 20.22 -14.92 7.93
N ALA A 196 20.15 -15.33 6.66
CA ALA A 196 20.40 -14.49 5.50
C ALA A 196 19.45 -14.87 4.37
N ASN A 197 19.14 -13.90 3.51
CA ASN A 197 18.31 -14.16 2.35
C ASN A 197 19.07 -15.00 1.31
N PRO A 198 18.53 -16.16 0.87
CA PRO A 198 19.23 -17.05 -0.05
C PRO A 198 19.25 -16.55 -1.49
N VAL A 199 18.43 -15.56 -1.84
CA VAL A 199 18.41 -14.96 -3.17
C VAL A 199 19.62 -14.03 -3.38
N ASP A 200 20.03 -13.32 -2.32
CA ASP A 200 21.08 -12.30 -2.37
C ASP A 200 22.41 -12.81 -2.97
N PRO A 201 22.97 -13.97 -2.57
CA PRO A 201 24.20 -14.48 -3.17
C PRO A 201 24.02 -15.00 -4.61
N LEU A 202 22.80 -15.30 -5.04
CA LEU A 202 22.49 -15.75 -6.41
C LEU A 202 22.30 -14.57 -7.37
N TRP A 203 21.99 -13.38 -6.85
CA TRP A 203 21.68 -12.20 -7.62
C TRP A 203 22.95 -11.43 -8.05
N SER A 204 23.58 -11.94 -9.12
CA SER A 204 24.68 -11.25 -9.78
C SER A 204 24.20 -9.90 -10.33
N GLY A 205 24.77 -8.79 -9.83
CA GLY A 205 24.36 -7.45 -10.25
C GLY A 205 23.14 -6.87 -9.50
N ARG A 206 22.83 -7.40 -8.31
CA ARG A 206 21.82 -6.80 -7.42
C ARG A 206 22.04 -5.28 -7.28
N PRO A 207 21.01 -4.44 -7.51
CA PRO A 207 21.13 -2.99 -7.35
C PRO A 207 21.57 -2.59 -5.93
N PRO A 208 22.30 -1.47 -5.77
CA PRO A 208 22.62 -0.96 -4.45
C PRO A 208 21.36 -0.44 -3.74
N PRO A 209 21.33 -0.40 -2.40
CA PRO A 209 20.25 0.24 -1.69
C PRO A 209 20.11 1.73 -2.05
N PRO A 210 18.89 2.27 -1.97
CA PRO A 210 18.64 3.67 -2.31
C PRO A 210 19.31 4.61 -1.30
N ASN A 211 19.79 5.74 -1.83
CA ASN A 211 20.47 6.79 -1.07
C ASN A 211 19.80 8.15 -1.30
N GLY A 212 18.46 8.18 -1.20
CA GLY A 212 17.68 9.40 -1.35
C GLY A 212 18.00 10.41 -0.25
N LYS A 213 17.98 11.71 -0.59
CA LYS A 213 18.17 12.78 0.41
C LYS A 213 16.91 12.94 1.25
N VAL A 214 17.11 13.15 2.55
CA VAL A 214 16.02 13.48 3.46
C VAL A 214 15.78 14.98 3.46
N THR A 215 14.51 15.38 3.49
CA THR A 215 14.09 16.77 3.69
C THR A 215 13.18 16.88 4.91
N VAL A 216 13.15 18.06 5.52
CA VAL A 216 12.21 18.38 6.59
C VAL A 216 10.84 18.69 6.01
N GLN A 217 9.78 18.13 6.63
CA GLN A 217 8.40 18.57 6.44
C GLN A 217 8.09 19.64 7.49
N PRO A 218 7.97 20.92 7.12
CA PRO A 218 7.78 21.99 8.10
C PRO A 218 6.48 21.85 8.89
N THR A 219 6.46 22.33 10.13
CA THR A 219 5.28 22.23 11.02
C THR A 219 4.07 22.96 10.43
N GLU A 220 4.30 24.00 9.62
CA GLU A 220 3.27 24.76 8.91
C GLU A 220 2.49 23.91 7.89
N ARG A 221 3.07 22.79 7.45
CA ARG A 221 2.42 21.80 6.58
C ARG A 221 2.01 20.53 7.32
N ALA A 222 2.73 20.16 8.38
CA ALA A 222 2.43 18.97 9.18
C ALA A 222 1.33 19.19 10.23
N GLY A 223 1.10 20.43 10.66
CA GLY A 223 0.13 20.81 11.69
C GLY A 223 0.49 20.45 13.13
N ALA A 224 1.53 19.63 13.33
CA ALA A 224 2.07 19.29 14.65
C ALA A 224 3.58 19.07 14.56
N SER A 225 4.30 19.52 15.57
CA SER A 225 5.75 19.34 15.71
C SER A 225 6.14 17.90 16.08
N VAL A 226 7.39 17.54 15.85
CA VAL A 226 7.95 16.23 16.26
C VAL A 226 7.80 16.01 17.77
N ALA A 227 8.06 17.04 18.57
CA ALA A 227 7.95 16.97 20.02
C ALA A 227 6.53 16.66 20.49
N GLU A 228 5.52 17.31 19.89
CA GLU A 228 4.11 17.03 20.19
C GLU A 228 3.71 15.61 19.81
N LYS A 229 4.13 15.13 18.63
CA LYS A 229 3.85 13.76 18.17
C LYS A 229 4.50 12.71 19.07
N LEU A 230 5.76 12.92 19.49
CA LEU A 230 6.44 12.04 20.43
C LEU A 230 5.76 12.03 21.80
N GLN A 231 5.27 13.18 22.28
CA GLN A 231 4.54 13.24 23.56
C GLN A 231 3.22 12.47 23.47
N GLN A 232 2.44 12.67 22.42
CA GLN A 232 1.19 11.92 22.19
C GLN A 232 1.43 10.41 22.13
N LEU A 233 2.51 10.00 21.46
CA LEU A 233 2.93 8.60 21.42
C LEU A 233 3.25 8.07 22.82
N ARG A 234 4.06 8.78 23.62
CA ARG A 234 4.41 8.37 25.00
C ARG A 234 3.18 8.23 25.89
N ASP A 235 2.24 9.17 25.81
CA ASP A 235 0.99 9.12 26.56
C ASP A 235 0.17 7.87 26.19
N LYS A 236 0.12 7.55 24.89
CA LYS A 236 -0.57 6.36 24.40
C LYS A 236 0.11 5.07 24.84
N LEU A 237 1.44 4.98 24.80
CA LEU A 237 2.19 3.82 25.27
C LEU A 237 1.93 3.52 26.74
N SER A 238 1.90 4.55 27.59
CA SER A 238 1.55 4.42 29.00
C SER A 238 0.17 3.79 29.19
N SER A 239 -0.84 4.23 28.42
CA SER A 239 -2.20 3.67 28.47
C SER A 239 -2.31 2.22 27.99
N LEU A 240 -1.38 1.79 27.13
CA LEU A 240 -1.32 0.44 26.57
C LEU A 240 -0.43 -0.52 27.39
N GLY A 241 0.20 -0.02 28.47
CA GLY A 241 1.11 -0.80 29.30
C GLY A 241 2.40 -1.19 28.58
N ALA A 242 2.86 -0.40 27.61
CA ALA A 242 4.12 -0.57 26.91
C ALA A 242 5.16 0.47 27.39
N GLU A 243 6.40 0.05 27.67
CA GLU A 243 7.48 0.95 28.11
C GLU A 243 8.25 1.57 26.93
N GLY A 244 8.13 0.99 25.73
CA GLY A 244 8.62 1.57 24.49
C GLY A 244 7.90 1.02 23.26
N GLN A 245 8.20 1.57 22.09
CA GLN A 245 7.72 1.11 20.78
C GLN A 245 8.84 1.07 19.76
N VAL A 246 8.81 0.07 18.89
CA VAL A 246 9.52 0.07 17.61
C VAL A 246 8.57 0.57 16.52
N VAL A 247 8.98 1.62 15.81
CA VAL A 247 8.30 2.13 14.61
C VAL A 247 9.10 1.67 13.40
N ALA A 248 8.55 0.70 12.67
CA ALA A 248 9.21 0.04 11.53
C ALA A 248 8.65 0.47 10.17
N ALA A 249 7.37 0.84 10.09
CA ALA A 249 6.75 1.32 8.86
C ALA A 249 7.34 2.68 8.48
N LEU A 250 7.77 2.82 7.23
CA LEU A 250 8.53 3.99 6.78
C LEU A 250 7.69 5.28 6.76
N ASP A 251 6.39 5.16 6.48
CA ASP A 251 5.42 6.26 6.52
C ASP A 251 5.16 6.73 7.95
N GLU A 252 5.14 5.82 8.93
CA GLU A 252 5.07 6.17 10.34
C GLU A 252 6.33 6.89 10.82
N VAL A 253 7.53 6.44 10.41
CA VAL A 253 8.79 7.12 10.73
C VAL A 253 8.80 8.54 10.14
N ALA A 254 8.47 8.67 8.85
CA ALA A 254 8.41 9.94 8.15
C ALA A 254 7.39 10.92 8.79
N TRP A 255 6.21 10.42 9.18
CA TRP A 255 5.20 11.22 9.86
C TRP A 255 5.62 11.65 11.26
N LEU A 256 6.17 10.72 12.06
CA LEU A 256 6.55 10.98 13.46
C LEU A 256 7.65 12.03 13.55
N LEU A 257 8.63 11.96 12.64
CA LEU A 257 9.79 12.85 12.62
C LEU A 257 9.61 14.09 11.74
N ASN A 258 8.46 14.26 11.07
CA ASN A 258 8.26 15.34 10.10
C ASN A 258 9.41 15.40 9.07
N VAL A 259 9.73 14.26 8.47
CA VAL A 259 10.74 14.16 7.41
C VAL A 259 10.15 13.45 6.19
N ARG A 260 10.76 13.67 5.02
CA ARG A 260 10.40 13.00 3.77
C ARG A 260 11.65 12.54 3.05
N GLY A 261 11.50 11.53 2.21
CA GLY A 261 12.60 10.95 1.45
C GLY A 261 12.18 10.56 0.04
N SER A 262 13.05 9.81 -0.62
CA SER A 262 12.84 9.30 -1.97
C SER A 262 13.45 7.91 -2.13
N ASP A 263 13.51 7.13 -1.05
CA ASP A 263 14.12 5.80 -1.08
C ASP A 263 13.23 4.76 -1.76
N VAL A 264 11.91 4.96 -1.70
CA VAL A 264 10.91 4.10 -2.30
C VAL A 264 10.20 4.89 -3.39
N SER A 265 10.08 4.30 -4.59
CA SER A 265 9.35 4.94 -5.69
C SER A 265 7.94 5.30 -5.26
N PHE A 266 7.51 6.52 -5.64
CA PHE A 266 6.18 7.09 -5.38
C PHE A 266 5.82 7.37 -3.92
N ASN A 267 6.55 6.81 -2.96
CA ASN A 267 6.33 6.96 -1.53
C ASN A 267 7.43 7.84 -0.93
N PRO A 268 7.13 9.05 -0.44
CA PRO A 268 8.14 10.01 0.01
C PRO A 268 8.70 9.68 1.40
N VAL A 269 9.25 8.47 1.54
CA VAL A 269 9.68 7.87 2.81
C VAL A 269 11.19 7.57 2.83
N VAL A 270 11.72 7.28 4.01
CA VAL A 270 13.15 7.05 4.27
C VAL A 270 13.33 5.68 4.91
N ILE A 271 14.13 4.80 4.31
CA ILE A 271 14.45 3.47 4.87
C ILE A 271 15.16 3.67 6.22
N SER A 272 14.44 3.40 7.31
CA SER A 272 14.89 3.68 8.68
C SER A 272 13.98 3.05 9.74
N TYR A 273 14.46 3.01 10.98
CA TYR A 273 13.67 2.63 12.16
C TYR A 273 13.64 3.76 13.19
N VAL A 274 12.60 3.84 14.01
CA VAL A 274 12.60 4.66 15.23
C VAL A 274 12.27 3.81 16.44
N THR A 275 13.02 3.98 17.52
CA THR A 275 12.64 3.49 18.86
C THR A 275 12.23 4.65 19.74
N VAL A 276 11.13 4.49 20.48
CA VAL A 276 10.65 5.51 21.43
C VAL A 276 10.42 4.86 22.77
N THR A 277 10.92 5.49 23.84
CA THR A 277 10.65 5.15 25.24
C THR A 277 10.02 6.34 25.96
N ALA A 278 9.75 6.19 27.25
CA ALA A 278 9.26 7.29 28.09
C ALA A 278 10.17 8.53 28.09
N GLY A 279 11.50 8.36 27.93
CA GLY A 279 12.47 9.44 28.02
C GLY A 279 13.28 9.71 26.75
N GLU A 280 13.37 8.74 25.84
CA GLU A 280 14.30 8.79 24.72
C GLU A 280 13.59 8.48 23.39
N ALA A 281 14.16 8.99 22.30
CA ALA A 281 13.79 8.63 20.95
C ALA A 281 15.06 8.52 20.11
N THR A 282 15.21 7.43 19.36
CA THR A 282 16.37 7.20 18.50
C THR A 282 15.93 6.85 17.09
N TRP A 283 16.46 7.55 16.10
CA TRP A 283 16.26 7.31 14.68
C TRP A 283 17.48 6.62 14.07
N TYR A 284 17.25 5.45 13.47
CA TYR A 284 18.26 4.60 12.85
C TYR A 284 18.19 4.75 11.33
N VAL A 285 19.14 5.46 10.76
CA VAL A 285 19.15 5.84 9.34
C VAL A 285 20.58 5.92 8.82
N ASP A 286 20.76 5.82 7.51
CA ASP A 286 22.06 6.13 6.89
C ASP A 286 22.35 7.63 6.99
N GLY A 287 23.43 7.98 7.70
CA GLY A 287 23.86 9.36 7.88
C GLY A 287 24.21 10.08 6.57
N ALA A 288 24.53 9.37 5.49
CA ALA A 288 24.79 9.98 4.18
C ALA A 288 23.54 10.67 3.58
N LYS A 289 22.35 10.30 4.05
CA LYS A 289 21.07 10.86 3.62
C LYS A 289 20.73 12.20 4.28
N LEU A 290 21.40 12.54 5.39
CA LEU A 290 21.06 13.69 6.23
C LEU A 290 22.03 14.86 6.04
N ASP A 291 21.49 16.05 5.80
CA ASP A 291 22.22 17.31 5.90
C ASP A 291 22.13 17.93 7.31
N GLU A 292 22.68 19.14 7.46
CA GLU A 292 22.69 19.85 8.74
C GLU A 292 21.29 20.30 9.18
N GLU A 293 20.42 20.66 8.24
CA GLU A 293 19.05 21.10 8.54
C GLU A 293 18.25 19.96 9.15
N VAL A 294 18.28 18.77 8.54
CA VAL A 294 17.58 17.59 9.05
C VAL A 294 18.13 17.17 10.42
N ARG A 295 19.45 17.22 10.61
CA ARG A 295 20.08 16.91 11.91
C ARG A 295 19.65 17.88 12.99
N ALA A 296 19.66 19.18 12.70
CA ALA A 296 19.22 20.21 13.64
C ALA A 296 17.74 20.08 13.98
N HIS A 297 16.88 19.77 12.98
CA HIS A 297 15.44 19.55 13.16
C HIS A 297 15.14 18.43 14.15
N VAL A 298 15.71 17.24 13.95
CA VAL A 298 15.44 16.09 14.84
C VAL A 298 16.12 16.25 16.20
N ALA A 299 17.32 16.83 16.25
CA ALA A 299 18.01 17.13 17.51
C ALA A 299 17.24 18.16 18.36
N GLY A 300 16.63 19.17 17.72
CA GLY A 300 15.77 20.15 18.37
C GLY A 300 14.54 19.54 19.05
N ALA A 301 14.10 18.37 18.60
CA ALA A 301 13.02 17.58 19.20
C ALA A 301 13.50 16.51 20.19
N GLY A 302 14.82 16.45 20.49
CA GLY A 302 15.40 15.47 21.40
C GLY A 302 15.54 14.07 20.81
N VAL A 303 15.59 13.93 19.48
CA VAL A 303 15.76 12.64 18.80
C VAL A 303 17.25 12.42 18.50
N SER A 304 17.79 11.31 18.98
CA SER A 304 19.15 10.89 18.66
C SER A 304 19.20 10.20 17.30
N VAL A 305 20.30 10.37 16.55
CA VAL A 305 20.49 9.72 15.25
C VAL A 305 21.62 8.70 15.34
N LYS A 306 21.38 7.47 14.86
CA LYS A 306 22.35 6.38 14.80
C LYS A 306 22.36 5.71 13.42
N PRO A 307 23.46 5.03 13.04
CA PRO A 307 23.51 4.20 11.83
C PRO A 307 22.37 3.18 11.78
N TYR A 308 21.81 2.95 10.58
CA TYR A 308 20.74 1.97 10.35
C TYR A 308 21.06 0.56 10.90
N GLY A 309 22.31 0.11 10.74
CA GLY A 309 22.76 -1.21 11.19
C GLY A 309 22.81 -1.40 12.71
N ASP A 310 22.81 -0.31 13.49
CA ASP A 310 22.93 -0.37 14.95
C ASP A 310 21.60 -0.72 15.64
N PHE A 311 20.47 -0.62 14.93
CA PHE A 311 19.13 -0.84 15.49
C PHE A 311 19.00 -2.19 16.22
N GLY A 312 19.54 -3.27 15.66
CA GLY A 312 19.38 -4.60 16.26
C GLY A 312 20.10 -4.79 17.59
N ALA A 313 21.33 -4.27 17.69
CA ALA A 313 22.11 -4.31 18.91
C ALA A 313 21.47 -3.42 20.00
N ASP A 314 21.03 -2.23 19.61
CA ASP A 314 20.36 -1.30 20.52
C ASP A 314 19.00 -1.82 21.00
N LEU A 315 18.20 -2.43 20.13
CA LEU A 315 16.92 -3.05 20.52
C LEU A 315 17.15 -4.14 21.56
N SER A 316 18.16 -4.99 21.35
CA SER A 316 18.53 -6.04 22.30
C SER A 316 18.96 -5.46 23.64
N ALA A 317 19.78 -4.40 23.64
CA ALA A 317 20.19 -3.71 24.85
C ALA A 317 19.02 -3.05 25.58
N ALA A 318 18.09 -2.43 24.84
CA ALA A 318 16.88 -1.83 25.40
C ALA A 318 16.00 -2.91 26.08
N CYS A 319 15.81 -4.07 25.45
CA CYS A 319 15.05 -5.21 26.01
C CYS A 319 15.66 -5.81 27.29
N ALA A 320 16.93 -5.54 27.59
CA ALA A 320 17.53 -5.92 28.87
C ALA A 320 17.07 -5.02 30.03
N SER A 321 16.53 -3.83 29.73
CA SER A 321 16.13 -2.82 30.72
C SER A 321 14.62 -2.55 30.75
N LEU A 322 13.97 -2.60 29.58
CA LEU A 322 12.54 -2.39 29.42
C LEU A 322 11.77 -3.68 29.73
N LYS A 323 10.61 -3.55 30.34
CA LYS A 323 9.70 -4.67 30.62
C LYS A 323 8.82 -5.04 29.43
N SER A 324 8.58 -4.11 28.53
CA SER A 324 7.70 -4.33 27.40
C SER A 324 7.99 -3.39 26.23
N VAL A 325 7.91 -3.93 25.02
CA VAL A 325 8.07 -3.17 23.77
C VAL A 325 6.89 -3.45 22.86
N LEU A 326 6.23 -2.39 22.42
CA LEU A 326 5.13 -2.45 21.46
C LEU A 326 5.68 -2.64 20.05
N VAL A 327 5.07 -3.56 19.32
CA VAL A 327 5.26 -3.75 17.88
C VAL A 327 3.91 -3.85 17.20
N ASP A 328 3.80 -3.26 16.01
CA ASP A 328 2.65 -3.48 15.15
C ASP A 328 2.81 -4.81 14.42
N PRO A 329 1.98 -5.82 14.70
CA PRO A 329 2.20 -7.14 14.13
C PRO A 329 1.85 -7.24 12.64
N ALA A 330 1.18 -6.25 12.07
CA ALA A 330 0.91 -6.15 10.64
C ALA A 330 2.00 -5.35 9.89
N ARG A 331 2.76 -4.49 10.60
CA ARG A 331 3.75 -3.56 10.01
C ARG A 331 5.17 -3.71 10.52
N SER A 332 5.41 -4.66 11.42
CA SER A 332 6.74 -5.01 11.92
C SER A 332 7.12 -6.40 11.43
N SER A 333 8.38 -6.56 11.05
CA SER A 333 8.90 -7.85 10.62
C SER A 333 8.94 -8.84 11.78
N TRP A 334 8.81 -10.13 11.44
CA TRP A 334 8.94 -11.21 12.40
C TRP A 334 10.30 -11.20 13.11
N ALA A 335 11.35 -10.72 12.44
CA ALA A 335 12.69 -10.54 13.00
C ALA A 335 12.68 -9.64 14.25
N ILE A 336 11.94 -8.53 14.23
CA ILE A 336 11.82 -7.60 15.38
C ILE A 336 11.15 -8.31 16.56
N SER A 337 10.03 -8.99 16.31
CA SER A 337 9.31 -9.73 17.36
C SER A 337 10.18 -10.85 17.95
N ARG A 338 10.92 -11.59 17.12
CA ARG A 338 11.88 -12.62 17.58
C ARG A 338 13.02 -12.03 18.41
N ALA A 339 13.56 -10.88 18.02
CA ALA A 339 14.63 -10.21 18.76
C ALA A 339 14.18 -9.77 20.15
N ILE A 340 12.96 -9.29 20.31
CA ILE A 340 12.39 -8.96 21.62
C ILE A 340 12.09 -10.24 22.41
N ALA A 341 11.48 -11.26 21.77
CA ALA A 341 11.15 -12.53 22.40
C ALA A 341 12.38 -13.33 22.89
N ALA A 342 13.57 -13.05 22.35
CA ALA A 342 14.84 -13.57 22.87
C ALA A 342 15.09 -13.20 24.33
N HIS A 343 14.50 -12.11 24.79
CA HIS A 343 14.56 -11.59 26.16
C HIS A 343 13.32 -11.96 26.98
N ALA A 344 12.64 -13.06 26.60
CA ALA A 344 11.50 -13.58 27.34
C ALA A 344 11.88 -13.81 28.82
N GLY A 345 11.28 -13.04 29.71
CA GLY A 345 11.57 -13.03 31.15
C GLY A 345 11.98 -11.65 31.67
N THR A 346 12.57 -10.80 30.84
CA THR A 346 12.83 -9.38 31.15
C THR A 346 11.93 -8.47 30.34
N CYS A 347 11.76 -8.71 29.04
CA CYS A 347 10.96 -7.88 28.14
C CYS A 347 9.88 -8.68 27.41
N ALA A 348 8.64 -8.20 27.47
CA ALA A 348 7.50 -8.75 26.76
C ALA A 348 7.25 -8.04 25.42
N VAL A 349 6.83 -8.79 24.40
CA VAL A 349 6.31 -8.22 23.16
C VAL A 349 4.85 -7.81 23.37
N VAL A 350 4.52 -6.55 23.13
CA VAL A 350 3.15 -6.03 23.14
C VAL A 350 2.68 -5.85 21.71
N GLU A 351 1.89 -6.79 21.19
CA GLU A 351 1.39 -6.72 19.82
C GLU A 351 0.09 -5.93 19.77
N ARG A 352 0.14 -4.74 19.17
CA ARG A 352 -1.02 -3.83 19.00
C ARG A 352 -0.85 -3.04 17.72
N LEU A 353 -1.97 -2.60 17.13
CA LEU A 353 -1.94 -1.57 16.09
C LEU A 353 -1.10 -0.38 16.57
N SER A 354 -0.20 0.11 15.72
CA SER A 354 0.69 1.22 16.08
C SER A 354 -0.11 2.48 16.47
N PRO A 355 0.15 3.07 17.65
CA PRO A 355 -0.31 4.41 18.00
C PRO A 355 -0.02 5.48 16.95
N VAL A 356 1.12 5.38 16.26
CA VAL A 356 1.51 6.31 15.20
C VAL A 356 0.62 6.11 13.97
N CYS A 357 0.33 4.85 13.60
CA CYS A 357 -0.61 4.52 12.53
C CYS A 357 -2.02 5.06 12.82
N GLU A 358 -2.52 4.85 14.05
CA GLU A 358 -3.83 5.39 14.46
C GLU A 358 -3.89 6.92 14.42
N ALA A 359 -2.83 7.58 14.88
CA ALA A 359 -2.77 9.03 14.94
C ALA A 359 -2.73 9.66 13.55
N LYS A 360 -1.81 9.22 12.68
CA LYS A 360 -1.64 9.81 11.34
C LYS A 360 -2.83 9.55 10.40
N ALA A 361 -3.59 8.48 10.64
CA ALA A 361 -4.78 8.18 9.86
C ALA A 361 -5.86 9.27 10.00
N ILE A 362 -5.88 10.00 11.14
CA ILE A 362 -6.79 11.12 11.42
C ILE A 362 -6.06 12.43 11.12
N LYS A 363 -6.46 13.09 10.03
CA LYS A 363 -5.75 14.27 9.52
C LYS A 363 -6.14 15.47 10.36
N ASN A 364 -5.15 16.25 10.79
CA ASN A 364 -5.42 17.52 11.44
C ASN A 364 -5.86 18.57 10.40
N GLU A 365 -6.33 19.74 10.86
CA GLU A 365 -6.87 20.76 9.95
C GLU A 365 -5.85 21.30 8.92
N VAL A 366 -4.56 21.34 9.27
CA VAL A 366 -3.50 21.76 8.34
C VAL A 366 -3.31 20.70 7.26
N GLU A 367 -3.23 19.43 7.64
CA GLU A 367 -3.13 18.30 6.70
C GLU A 367 -4.36 18.22 5.78
N VAL A 368 -5.57 18.40 6.31
CA VAL A 368 -6.81 18.43 5.51
C VAL A 368 -6.78 19.56 4.48
N ARG A 369 -6.39 20.78 4.88
CA ARG A 369 -6.27 21.91 3.95
C ARG A 369 -5.22 21.66 2.86
N GLY A 370 -4.06 21.08 3.24
CA GLY A 370 -3.02 20.72 2.28
C GLY A 370 -3.50 19.69 1.25
N ILE A 371 -4.25 18.67 1.71
CA ILE A 371 -4.88 17.68 0.82
C ILE A 371 -5.90 18.33 -0.11
N GLU A 372 -6.75 19.22 0.39
CA GLU A 372 -7.73 19.96 -0.44
C GLU A 372 -7.03 20.82 -1.52
N GLU A 373 -5.97 21.54 -1.17
CA GLU A 373 -5.21 22.35 -2.13
C GLU A 373 -4.40 21.51 -3.13
N ALA A 374 -3.90 20.35 -2.72
CA ALA A 374 -3.23 19.40 -3.61
C ALA A 374 -4.21 18.86 -4.67
N HIS A 375 -5.41 18.45 -4.25
CA HIS A 375 -6.44 17.98 -5.18
C HIS A 375 -6.95 19.09 -6.09
N LEU A 376 -6.97 20.34 -5.64
CA LEU A 376 -7.36 21.48 -6.47
C LEU A 376 -6.34 21.79 -7.57
N ARG A 377 -5.03 21.69 -7.28
CA ARG A 377 -3.97 21.76 -8.30
C ARG A 377 -4.01 20.58 -9.25
N ASP A 378 -4.23 19.37 -8.72
CA ASP A 378 -4.35 18.17 -9.54
C ASP A 378 -5.55 18.23 -10.51
N ALA A 379 -6.66 18.81 -10.05
CA ALA A 379 -7.84 19.07 -10.86
C ALA A 379 -7.58 19.99 -12.06
N GLU A 380 -6.75 21.01 -11.87
CA GLU A 380 -6.30 21.88 -12.96
C GLU A 380 -5.54 21.09 -14.03
N ALA A 381 -4.59 20.26 -13.60
CA ALA A 381 -3.81 19.39 -14.49
C ALA A 381 -4.70 18.40 -15.25
N LEU A 382 -5.69 17.79 -14.58
CA LEU A 382 -6.64 16.86 -15.19
C LEU A 382 -7.54 17.55 -16.22
N ALA A 383 -8.07 18.73 -15.91
CA ALA A 383 -8.90 19.47 -16.86
C ALA A 383 -8.12 19.87 -18.13
N ARG A 384 -6.86 20.31 -17.95
CA ARG A 384 -5.96 20.60 -19.07
C ARG A 384 -5.62 19.32 -19.86
N PHE A 385 -5.45 18.20 -19.18
CA PHE A 385 -5.15 16.91 -19.79
C PHE A 385 -6.30 16.40 -20.66
N PHE A 386 -7.52 16.30 -20.13
CA PHE A 386 -8.66 15.82 -20.89
C PHE A 386 -9.04 16.77 -22.03
N CYS A 387 -8.94 18.09 -21.82
CA CYS A 387 -9.08 19.06 -22.91
C CYS A 387 -8.07 18.84 -24.04
N TRP A 388 -6.80 18.63 -23.70
CA TRP A 388 -5.76 18.33 -24.69
C TRP A 388 -6.03 17.00 -25.39
N LEU A 389 -6.39 15.96 -24.64
CA LEU A 389 -6.56 14.61 -25.17
C LEU A 389 -7.71 14.55 -26.17
N GLU A 390 -8.86 15.15 -25.85
CA GLU A 390 -9.98 15.26 -26.79
C GLU A 390 -9.59 16.01 -28.07
N ALA A 391 -8.88 17.14 -27.94
CA ALA A 391 -8.46 17.94 -29.09
C ALA A 391 -7.46 17.18 -29.98
N ALA A 392 -6.49 16.50 -29.37
CA ALA A 392 -5.47 15.74 -30.07
C ALA A 392 -6.05 14.50 -30.77
N MET A 393 -6.97 13.78 -30.11
CA MET A 393 -7.74 12.69 -30.72
C MET A 393 -8.58 13.18 -31.91
N ALA A 394 -9.29 14.32 -31.75
CA ALA A 394 -10.08 14.91 -32.83
C ALA A 394 -9.23 15.39 -34.02
N ALA A 395 -7.98 15.79 -33.78
CA ALA A 395 -7.02 16.14 -34.82
C ALA A 395 -6.39 14.92 -35.52
N GLY A 396 -6.65 13.70 -35.04
CA GLY A 396 -6.08 12.47 -35.57
C GLY A 396 -4.60 12.28 -35.20
N GLU A 397 -4.16 12.83 -34.07
CA GLU A 397 -2.81 12.60 -33.55
C GLU A 397 -2.62 11.15 -33.11
N ASP A 398 -1.40 10.64 -33.27
CA ASP A 398 -1.06 9.24 -32.97
C ASP A 398 -0.70 9.07 -31.48
N ILE A 399 -1.72 8.96 -30.62
CA ILE A 399 -1.59 8.85 -29.16
C ILE A 399 -1.67 7.39 -28.72
N ASP A 400 -0.74 6.97 -27.88
CA ASP A 400 -0.80 5.69 -27.15
C ASP A 400 -0.97 5.91 -25.64
N GLU A 401 -1.22 4.83 -24.93
CA GLU A 401 -1.40 4.83 -23.48
C GLU A 401 -0.20 5.46 -22.74
N VAL A 402 1.03 5.23 -23.22
CA VAL A 402 2.25 5.80 -22.62
C VAL A 402 2.31 7.31 -22.80
N SER A 403 2.14 7.81 -24.03
CA SER A 403 2.17 9.24 -24.32
C SER A 403 1.05 10.01 -23.63
N ALA A 404 -0.13 9.39 -23.44
CA ALA A 404 -1.19 9.96 -22.60
C ALA A 404 -0.76 10.06 -21.12
N ALA A 405 -0.15 9.02 -20.55
CA ALA A 405 0.36 9.04 -19.18
C ALA A 405 1.47 10.10 -18.99
N ASP A 406 2.44 10.15 -19.91
CA ASP A 406 3.54 11.11 -19.90
C ASP A 406 3.04 12.56 -19.99
N LYS A 407 1.99 12.79 -20.79
CA LYS A 407 1.38 14.12 -20.92
C LYS A 407 0.73 14.57 -19.62
N LEU A 408 0.00 13.68 -18.95
CA LEU A 408 -0.62 13.99 -17.66
C LEU A 408 0.43 14.27 -16.57
N GLU A 409 1.50 13.46 -16.50
CA GLU A 409 2.61 13.74 -15.59
C GLU A 409 3.25 15.11 -15.89
N GLY A 410 3.46 15.42 -17.17
CA GLY A 410 3.98 16.72 -17.61
C GLY A 410 3.15 17.88 -17.09
N LEU A 411 1.82 17.79 -17.17
CA LEU A 411 0.89 18.81 -16.67
C LEU A 411 0.88 18.91 -15.14
N ARG A 412 1.01 17.78 -14.42
CA ARG A 412 1.18 17.79 -12.96
C ARG A 412 2.50 18.43 -12.54
N ARG A 413 3.58 18.21 -13.31
CA ARG A 413 4.89 18.81 -13.04
C ARG A 413 4.90 20.34 -13.13
N GLU A 414 3.95 20.93 -13.83
CA GLU A 414 3.77 22.38 -13.89
C GLU A 414 3.07 22.95 -12.64
N GLN A 415 2.41 22.11 -11.84
CA GLN A 415 1.70 22.53 -10.65
C GLN A 415 2.67 22.85 -9.50
N GLU A 416 2.39 23.93 -8.77
CA GLU A 416 3.19 24.32 -7.60
C GLU A 416 3.30 23.16 -6.61
N GLY A 417 4.49 22.94 -6.04
CA GLY A 417 4.70 21.95 -4.99
C GLY A 417 4.63 20.49 -5.43
N PHE A 418 4.51 20.19 -6.74
CA PHE A 418 4.62 18.82 -7.25
C PHE A 418 6.00 18.22 -6.97
N VAL A 419 6.02 16.99 -6.46
CA VAL A 419 7.25 16.25 -6.10
C VAL A 419 7.47 15.07 -7.05
N GLY A 420 6.40 14.39 -7.45
CA GLY A 420 6.44 13.20 -8.28
C GLY A 420 5.06 12.54 -8.32
N LEU A 421 4.92 11.42 -9.04
CA LEU A 421 3.68 10.65 -9.02
C LEU A 421 3.50 9.93 -7.66
N SER A 422 2.25 9.68 -7.25
CA SER A 422 1.91 8.91 -6.05
C SER A 422 1.82 7.41 -6.30
N PHE A 423 1.76 7.00 -7.56
CA PHE A 423 1.94 5.65 -8.09
C PHE A 423 2.14 5.74 -9.61
N GLU A 424 2.45 4.62 -10.26
CA GLU A 424 2.57 4.61 -11.72
C GLU A 424 1.20 4.74 -12.40
N THR A 425 1.05 5.73 -13.27
CA THR A 425 -0.20 6.00 -13.99
C THR A 425 -0.67 4.77 -14.76
N ILE A 426 -1.90 4.34 -14.46
CA ILE A 426 -2.63 3.33 -15.24
C ILE A 426 -3.36 4.10 -16.34
N SER A 427 -2.81 4.07 -17.55
CA SER A 427 -3.42 4.61 -18.76
C SER A 427 -3.78 3.42 -19.65
N SER A 428 -5.08 3.20 -19.86
CA SER A 428 -5.58 1.95 -20.44
C SER A 428 -6.68 2.21 -21.46
N TYR A 429 -6.54 1.66 -22.66
CA TYR A 429 -7.52 1.74 -23.73
C TYR A 429 -8.12 0.36 -24.05
N GLY A 430 -9.44 0.29 -24.20
CA GLY A 430 -10.17 -0.92 -24.53
C GLY A 430 -9.84 -2.09 -23.61
N ALA A 431 -9.46 -3.23 -24.17
CA ALA A 431 -9.23 -4.47 -23.42
C ALA A 431 -8.17 -4.33 -22.31
N ASN A 432 -7.22 -3.41 -22.44
CA ASN A 432 -6.24 -3.13 -21.39
C ASN A 432 -6.90 -2.56 -20.13
N GLY A 433 -8.01 -1.83 -20.27
CA GLY A 433 -8.79 -1.31 -19.15
C GLY A 433 -9.34 -2.41 -18.23
N ALA A 434 -9.56 -3.61 -18.75
CA ALA A 434 -10.02 -4.76 -17.96
C ALA A 434 -8.93 -5.36 -17.06
N VAL A 435 -7.66 -4.99 -17.26
CA VAL A 435 -6.55 -5.40 -16.40
C VAL A 435 -6.39 -4.37 -15.30
N ILE A 436 -6.83 -4.72 -14.08
CA ILE A 436 -7.02 -3.78 -12.95
C ILE A 436 -5.79 -2.91 -12.70
N HIS A 437 -4.60 -3.50 -12.62
CA HIS A 437 -3.31 -2.81 -12.47
C HIS A 437 -2.46 -2.91 -13.75
N TYR A 438 -3.07 -2.55 -14.90
CA TYR A 438 -2.35 -2.45 -16.16
C TYR A 438 -1.23 -1.42 -16.10
N LYS A 439 -0.08 -1.76 -16.67
CA LYS A 439 1.05 -0.86 -16.82
C LYS A 439 1.38 -0.74 -18.31
N PRO A 440 1.11 0.41 -18.95
CA PRO A 440 1.52 0.62 -20.34
C PRO A 440 3.04 0.58 -20.44
N SER A 441 3.55 -0.05 -21.50
CA SER A 441 4.99 -0.12 -21.77
C SER A 441 5.28 0.39 -23.18
N PRO A 442 6.35 1.19 -23.38
CA PRO A 442 6.72 1.67 -24.70
C PRO A 442 6.87 0.52 -25.71
N GLY A 443 6.23 0.63 -26.86
CA GLY A 443 6.23 -0.41 -27.90
C GLY A 443 5.37 -1.66 -27.61
N ALA A 444 4.74 -1.72 -26.43
CA ALA A 444 3.84 -2.81 -26.00
C ALA A 444 2.59 -2.25 -25.29
N CYS A 445 2.00 -1.22 -25.87
CA CYS A 445 0.77 -0.55 -25.42
C CYS A 445 -0.20 -0.33 -26.59
N ALA A 446 -1.47 -0.11 -26.26
CA ALA A 446 -2.49 0.21 -27.23
C ALA A 446 -2.39 1.67 -27.70
N LYS A 447 -2.79 1.89 -28.95
CA LYS A 447 -3.14 3.22 -29.45
C LYS A 447 -4.52 3.58 -28.96
N LEU A 448 -4.72 4.84 -28.59
CA LEU A 448 -6.04 5.35 -28.25
C LEU A 448 -6.87 5.46 -29.53
N GLY A 449 -8.15 5.17 -29.39
CA GLY A 449 -9.14 5.25 -30.46
C GLY A 449 -10.46 5.83 -29.96
N ASP A 450 -11.49 5.73 -30.79
CA ASP A 450 -12.84 6.21 -30.52
C ASP A 450 -13.88 5.07 -30.40
N ASP A 451 -13.45 3.81 -30.56
CA ASP A 451 -14.31 2.62 -30.55
C ASP A 451 -14.46 1.95 -29.17
N SER A 452 -13.75 2.43 -28.16
CA SER A 452 -13.77 1.85 -26.81
C SER A 452 -13.60 2.89 -25.69
N LEU A 453 -13.43 2.39 -24.46
CA LEU A 453 -13.24 3.21 -23.27
C LEU A 453 -11.75 3.46 -23.00
N PHE A 454 -11.47 4.67 -22.54
CA PHE A 454 -10.19 5.06 -21.97
C PHE A 454 -10.33 5.21 -20.46
N LEU A 455 -9.59 4.41 -19.71
CA LEU A 455 -9.48 4.50 -18.25
C LEU A 455 -8.12 5.11 -17.90
N CYS A 456 -8.14 6.16 -17.10
CA CYS A 456 -6.94 6.79 -16.56
C CYS A 456 -7.05 6.88 -15.05
N ASP A 457 -6.20 6.14 -14.36
CA ASP A 457 -6.01 6.18 -12.91
C ASP A 457 -4.60 6.65 -12.59
N SER A 458 -4.51 7.71 -11.80
CA SER A 458 -3.26 8.43 -11.62
C SER A 458 -3.31 9.38 -10.43
N GLY A 459 -2.15 9.71 -9.87
CA GLY A 459 -2.05 10.67 -8.78
C GLY A 459 -0.67 11.31 -8.65
N GLY A 460 -0.60 12.34 -7.80
CA GLY A 460 0.60 13.13 -7.54
C GLY A 460 0.93 13.22 -6.05
N GLN A 461 2.22 13.27 -5.76
CA GLN A 461 2.77 13.74 -4.49
C GLN A 461 3.02 15.23 -4.59
N TYR A 462 2.43 15.97 -3.66
CA TYR A 462 2.65 17.39 -3.46
C TYR A 462 3.22 17.63 -2.06
N LEU A 463 3.95 18.73 -1.85
CA LEU A 463 4.59 19.03 -0.57
C LEU A 463 3.62 19.09 0.64
N ASP A 464 2.32 19.17 0.38
CA ASP A 464 1.23 19.35 1.34
C ASP A 464 0.10 18.30 1.20
N GLY A 465 0.20 17.35 0.27
CA GLY A 465 -0.83 16.34 0.07
C GLY A 465 -0.48 15.27 -0.96
N THR A 466 -1.26 14.19 -0.96
CA THR A 466 -1.17 13.10 -1.93
C THR A 466 -2.52 12.97 -2.63
N THR A 467 -2.52 12.80 -3.95
CA THR A 467 -3.75 12.64 -4.74
C THR A 467 -3.86 11.24 -5.33
N ASP A 468 -5.11 10.85 -5.56
CA ASP A 468 -5.52 9.63 -6.23
C ASP A 468 -6.84 9.85 -6.95
N VAL A 469 -6.92 9.47 -8.22
CA VAL A 469 -8.10 9.73 -9.06
C VAL A 469 -8.09 8.87 -10.31
N THR A 470 -9.19 8.14 -10.45
CA THR A 470 -9.57 7.44 -11.67
C THR A 470 -10.75 8.10 -12.37
N ARG A 471 -10.61 8.29 -13.69
CA ARG A 471 -11.74 8.59 -14.59
C ARG A 471 -11.75 7.65 -15.78
N THR A 472 -12.96 7.31 -16.24
CA THR A 472 -13.20 6.58 -17.48
C THR A 472 -13.99 7.45 -18.44
N PHE A 473 -13.51 7.58 -19.68
CA PHE A 473 -14.09 8.36 -20.75
C PHE A 473 -14.27 7.52 -22.02
N CYS A 474 -15.12 7.99 -22.93
CA CYS A 474 -15.22 7.49 -24.30
C CYS A 474 -15.12 8.68 -25.25
N PHE A 475 -14.17 8.63 -26.18
CA PHE A 475 -13.92 9.74 -27.12
C PHE A 475 -14.79 9.66 -28.38
N GLY A 476 -15.32 8.46 -28.71
CA GLY A 476 -16.33 8.27 -29.76
C GLY A 476 -17.73 8.05 -29.18
N THR A 477 -18.46 7.08 -29.76
CA THR A 477 -19.83 6.75 -29.35
C THR A 477 -19.84 5.53 -28.43
N PRO A 478 -20.23 5.67 -27.15
CA PRO A 478 -20.28 4.54 -26.24
C PRO A 478 -21.43 3.57 -26.61
N THR A 479 -21.21 2.28 -26.39
CA THR A 479 -22.27 1.27 -26.55
C THR A 479 -23.25 1.34 -25.38
N GLU A 480 -24.47 0.79 -25.57
CA GLU A 480 -25.44 0.64 -24.47
C GLU A 480 -24.88 -0.19 -23.31
N HIS A 481 -24.02 -1.17 -23.62
CA HIS A 481 -23.33 -1.96 -22.59
C HIS A 481 -22.30 -1.13 -21.82
N HIS A 482 -21.51 -0.28 -22.50
CA HIS A 482 -20.60 0.67 -21.83
C HIS A 482 -21.38 1.56 -20.87
N LYS A 483 -22.48 2.17 -21.34
CA LYS A 483 -23.30 3.09 -20.54
C LYS A 483 -23.93 2.39 -19.34
N ARG A 484 -24.49 1.20 -19.54
CA ARG A 484 -25.09 0.40 -18.46
C ARG A 484 -24.06 0.08 -17.37
N CYS A 485 -22.90 -0.45 -17.74
CA CYS A 485 -21.86 -0.81 -16.78
C CYS A 485 -21.30 0.43 -16.06
N TYR A 486 -21.06 1.53 -16.79
CA TYR A 486 -20.58 2.78 -16.19
C TYR A 486 -21.58 3.33 -15.19
N THR A 487 -22.86 3.32 -15.54
CA THR A 487 -23.92 3.83 -14.68
C THR A 487 -24.07 2.97 -13.42
N LEU A 488 -23.92 1.64 -13.50
CA LEU A 488 -23.92 0.78 -12.30
C LEU A 488 -22.73 1.08 -11.37
N VAL A 489 -21.53 1.29 -11.92
CA VAL A 489 -20.35 1.71 -11.14
C VAL A 489 -20.59 3.07 -10.50
N LEU A 490 -21.13 4.04 -11.26
CA LEU A 490 -21.47 5.38 -10.75
C LEU A 490 -22.49 5.32 -9.62
N LYS A 491 -23.55 4.52 -9.73
CA LYS A 491 -24.53 4.33 -8.65
C LYS A 491 -23.86 3.81 -7.38
N GLY A 492 -22.90 2.88 -7.52
CA GLY A 492 -22.10 2.39 -6.39
C GLY A 492 -21.24 3.50 -5.76
N HIS A 493 -20.61 4.30 -6.61
CA HIS A 493 -19.78 5.44 -6.18
C HIS A 493 -20.61 6.47 -5.40
N ILE A 494 -21.80 6.84 -5.92
CA ILE A 494 -22.73 7.78 -5.28
C ILE A 494 -23.25 7.20 -3.96
N ALA A 495 -23.67 5.93 -3.96
CA ALA A 495 -24.24 5.27 -2.77
C ALA A 495 -23.26 5.28 -1.59
N LEU A 496 -21.96 5.03 -1.83
CA LEU A 496 -20.96 5.12 -0.78
C LEU A 496 -20.60 6.58 -0.46
N SER A 497 -20.37 7.43 -1.46
CA SER A 497 -19.96 8.82 -1.25
C SER A 497 -21.01 9.67 -0.51
N SER A 498 -22.29 9.35 -0.66
CA SER A 498 -23.40 10.03 0.02
C SER A 498 -23.83 9.34 1.32
N ALA A 499 -23.19 8.24 1.71
CA ALA A 499 -23.57 7.48 2.88
C ALA A 499 -23.48 8.32 4.16
N VAL A 500 -24.51 8.21 5.01
CA VAL A 500 -24.54 8.76 6.36
C VAL A 500 -24.60 7.59 7.34
N PHE A 501 -23.57 7.45 8.18
CA PHE A 501 -23.37 6.26 9.02
C PHE A 501 -22.98 6.64 10.45
N PRO A 502 -23.33 5.84 11.47
CA PRO A 502 -22.97 6.14 12.85
C PRO A 502 -21.46 6.02 13.07
N ALA A 503 -20.90 6.86 13.94
CA ALA A 503 -19.52 6.70 14.39
C ALA A 503 -19.32 5.31 15.01
N GLY A 504 -18.19 4.67 14.67
CA GLY A 504 -17.90 3.29 15.06
C GLY A 504 -18.15 2.24 13.96
N THR A 505 -18.77 2.63 12.84
CA THR A 505 -18.87 1.77 11.64
C THR A 505 -17.49 1.51 11.03
N THR A 506 -17.20 0.25 10.69
CA THR A 506 -15.97 -0.13 9.99
C THR A 506 -16.13 -0.06 8.48
N GLY A 507 -15.02 0.07 7.75
CA GLY A 507 -15.07 0.14 6.29
C GLY A 507 -15.63 -1.13 5.63
N HIS A 508 -15.44 -2.30 6.24
CA HIS A 508 -16.04 -3.55 5.78
C HIS A 508 -17.57 -3.50 5.69
N MET A 509 -18.23 -2.79 6.63
CA MET A 509 -19.68 -2.64 6.63
C MET A 509 -20.19 -1.71 5.52
N LEU A 510 -19.32 -0.84 4.98
CA LEU A 510 -19.68 0.17 3.98
C LEU A 510 -19.43 -0.31 2.54
N ASP A 511 -18.51 -1.25 2.33
CA ASP A 511 -18.10 -1.76 1.01
C ASP A 511 -19.28 -2.25 0.16
N ILE A 512 -20.27 -2.90 0.79
CA ILE A 512 -21.47 -3.40 0.08
C ILE A 512 -22.26 -2.29 -0.63
N LEU A 513 -22.23 -1.05 -0.13
CA LEU A 513 -22.96 0.07 -0.74
C LEU A 513 -22.51 0.31 -2.19
N ALA A 514 -21.22 0.14 -2.45
CA ALA A 514 -20.66 0.33 -3.78
C ALA A 514 -20.84 -0.88 -4.71
N ARG A 515 -21.07 -2.08 -4.14
CA ARG A 515 -21.28 -3.32 -4.91
C ARG A 515 -22.74 -3.60 -5.24
N ALA A 516 -23.65 -3.20 -4.35
CA ALA A 516 -25.07 -3.55 -4.46
C ALA A 516 -25.67 -3.22 -5.83
N PRO A 517 -25.38 -2.07 -6.48
CA PRO A 517 -25.86 -1.81 -7.84
C PRO A 517 -25.37 -2.84 -8.87
N LEU A 518 -24.08 -3.17 -8.88
CA LEU A 518 -23.50 -4.17 -9.79
C LEU A 518 -24.08 -5.56 -9.56
N TRP A 519 -24.25 -5.97 -8.29
CA TRP A 519 -24.82 -7.27 -7.94
C TRP A 519 -26.25 -7.47 -8.45
N THR A 520 -27.04 -6.40 -8.59
CA THR A 520 -28.39 -6.50 -9.19
C THR A 520 -28.35 -6.95 -10.65
N ALA A 521 -27.22 -6.77 -11.33
CA ALA A 521 -26.97 -7.23 -12.69
C ALA A 521 -26.08 -8.49 -12.75
N GLY A 522 -25.72 -9.09 -11.61
CA GLY A 522 -24.81 -10.24 -11.54
C GLY A 522 -23.34 -9.91 -11.81
N LEU A 523 -22.95 -8.63 -11.72
CA LEU A 523 -21.59 -8.13 -11.94
C LEU A 523 -20.88 -7.85 -10.62
N ASP A 524 -19.55 -7.84 -10.60
CA ASP A 524 -18.74 -7.50 -9.42
C ASP A 524 -17.33 -7.02 -9.84
N TYR A 525 -16.51 -6.60 -8.88
CA TYR A 525 -15.08 -6.24 -9.06
C TYR A 525 -14.18 -6.85 -7.99
N ARG A 526 -12.94 -7.17 -8.36
CA ARG A 526 -12.02 -8.02 -7.57
C ARG A 526 -11.00 -7.26 -6.71
N HIS A 527 -11.34 -6.06 -6.26
CA HIS A 527 -10.54 -5.25 -5.33
C HIS A 527 -11.44 -4.61 -4.25
N GLY A 528 -10.83 -4.02 -3.22
CA GLY A 528 -11.58 -3.26 -2.19
C GLY A 528 -12.24 -2.01 -2.79
N THR A 529 -13.24 -1.45 -2.10
CA THR A 529 -13.92 -0.23 -2.55
C THR A 529 -13.11 1.04 -2.28
N GLY A 530 -12.18 1.02 -1.32
CA GLY A 530 -11.28 2.13 -1.09
C GLY A 530 -10.31 1.94 0.07
N HIS A 531 -9.33 2.83 0.15
CA HIS A 531 -8.22 2.84 1.11
C HIS A 531 -7.98 4.23 1.67
N GLY A 532 -7.30 4.34 2.82
CA GLY A 532 -6.84 5.63 3.29
C GLY A 532 -5.77 6.24 2.38
N VAL A 533 -5.60 7.56 2.43
CA VAL A 533 -4.60 8.31 1.65
C VAL A 533 -3.81 9.22 2.57
N GLY A 534 -2.47 9.13 2.54
CA GLY A 534 -1.58 9.89 3.40
C GLY A 534 -1.47 11.38 3.05
N ALA A 535 -0.98 12.19 3.99
CA ALA A 535 -0.67 13.60 3.77
C ALA A 535 0.81 13.76 3.32
N TYR A 536 1.03 13.84 2.01
CA TYR A 536 2.37 13.76 1.40
C TYR A 536 3.11 12.51 1.88
N LEU A 537 2.45 11.36 1.80
CA LEU A 537 2.92 10.04 2.26
C LEU A 537 2.38 8.98 1.29
N ASN A 538 2.29 7.72 1.71
CA ASN A 538 1.76 6.65 0.86
C ASN A 538 0.35 6.96 0.38
N VAL A 539 0.08 6.68 -0.90
CA VAL A 539 -1.27 6.78 -1.48
C VAL A 539 -2.20 5.73 -0.87
N HIS A 540 -1.68 4.54 -0.57
CA HIS A 540 -2.36 3.50 0.19
C HIS A 540 -1.94 3.58 1.67
N GLU A 541 -2.77 4.22 2.48
CA GLU A 541 -2.53 4.42 3.91
C GLU A 541 -3.55 3.67 4.77
N GLY A 542 -3.04 2.86 5.70
CA GLY A 542 -3.86 2.23 6.74
C GLY A 542 -4.16 3.16 7.93
N PRO A 543 -4.85 2.66 8.95
CA PRO A 543 -5.23 1.26 9.14
C PRO A 543 -6.65 0.95 8.66
N HIS A 544 -7.51 1.93 8.37
CA HIS A 544 -8.84 1.66 7.82
C HIS A 544 -8.77 1.31 6.33
N LEU A 545 -9.76 0.56 5.87
CA LEU A 545 -9.94 0.11 4.49
C LEU A 545 -11.43 -0.12 4.28
N ILE A 546 -11.98 0.31 3.15
CA ILE A 546 -13.35 0.01 2.75
C ILE A 546 -13.29 -1.21 1.83
N SER A 547 -13.54 -2.39 2.37
CA SER A 547 -13.29 -3.62 1.63
C SER A 547 -14.13 -4.81 2.11
N TYR A 548 -14.56 -5.64 1.16
CA TYR A 548 -15.23 -6.91 1.42
C TYR A 548 -14.33 -7.95 2.12
N TYR A 549 -13.01 -7.73 2.14
CA TYR A 549 -12.09 -8.57 2.91
C TYR A 549 -12.23 -8.25 4.40
N PRO A 550 -12.74 -9.17 5.24
CA PRO A 550 -12.72 -8.94 6.67
C PRO A 550 -11.28 -8.98 7.16
N ARG A 551 -10.93 -8.09 8.08
CA ARG A 551 -9.64 -8.08 8.75
C ARG A 551 -9.83 -8.44 10.21
N ASP A 552 -8.91 -9.23 10.76
CA ASP A 552 -8.93 -9.62 12.18
C ASP A 552 -8.93 -8.40 13.11
N THR A 553 -8.31 -7.32 12.65
CA THR A 553 -8.44 -5.98 13.23
C THR A 553 -8.95 -5.03 12.15
N ASP A 554 -10.23 -4.69 12.19
CA ASP A 554 -10.85 -3.71 11.28
C ASP A 554 -11.22 -2.45 12.07
N PRO A 555 -10.38 -1.40 12.05
CA PRO A 555 -10.68 -0.17 12.77
C PRO A 555 -11.90 0.54 12.19
N ALA A 556 -12.67 1.18 13.06
CA ALA A 556 -13.77 2.04 12.64
C ALA A 556 -13.26 3.23 11.80
N ILE A 557 -14.10 3.66 10.85
CA ILE A 557 -13.94 4.92 10.14
C ILE A 557 -14.21 6.06 11.13
N LYS A 558 -13.28 7.01 11.23
CA LYS A 558 -13.31 8.12 12.19
C LYS A 558 -13.32 9.47 11.48
N LEU A 559 -13.86 10.48 12.15
CA LEU A 559 -13.82 11.88 11.74
C LEU A 559 -12.37 12.30 11.42
N GLY A 560 -12.16 13.00 10.30
CA GLY A 560 -10.84 13.47 9.87
C GLY A 560 -10.00 12.43 9.12
N MET A 561 -10.45 11.18 9.01
CA MET A 561 -9.81 10.21 8.10
C MET A 561 -10.03 10.59 6.64
N THR A 562 -9.10 10.25 5.78
CA THR A 562 -9.24 10.29 4.31
C THR A 562 -9.48 8.89 3.79
N SER A 563 -10.25 8.74 2.71
CA SER A 563 -10.43 7.46 2.01
C SER A 563 -10.70 7.70 0.53
N SER A 564 -10.17 6.85 -0.36
CA SER A 564 -10.70 6.70 -1.71
C SER A 564 -12.10 6.05 -1.67
N VAL A 565 -12.88 6.31 -2.72
CA VAL A 565 -14.14 5.65 -3.07
C VAL A 565 -14.06 5.33 -4.55
N GLU A 566 -13.72 4.09 -4.87
CA GLU A 566 -13.23 3.67 -6.19
C GLU A 566 -13.87 2.38 -6.73
N PRO A 567 -15.21 2.23 -6.76
CA PRO A 567 -15.80 1.05 -7.38
C PRO A 567 -15.43 0.94 -8.86
N GLY A 568 -15.46 -0.30 -9.37
CA GLY A 568 -15.16 -0.57 -10.77
C GLY A 568 -15.93 -1.75 -11.35
N TYR A 569 -15.72 -1.99 -12.64
CA TYR A 569 -16.15 -3.18 -13.36
C TYR A 569 -15.16 -3.44 -14.51
N TYR A 570 -14.79 -4.71 -14.70
CA TYR A 570 -13.75 -5.11 -15.64
C TYR A 570 -14.23 -6.28 -16.50
N GLU A 571 -14.48 -6.01 -17.77
CA GLU A 571 -14.95 -6.99 -18.77
C GLU A 571 -13.73 -7.56 -19.50
N GLU A 572 -13.35 -8.80 -19.20
CA GLU A 572 -12.15 -9.43 -19.78
C GLU A 572 -12.18 -9.39 -21.33
N GLY A 573 -11.11 -8.85 -21.92
CA GLY A 573 -11.01 -8.70 -23.38
C GLY A 573 -11.86 -7.57 -23.98
N GLY A 574 -12.63 -6.84 -23.16
CA GLY A 574 -13.51 -5.75 -23.59
C GLY A 574 -13.03 -4.38 -23.14
N PHE A 575 -13.35 -4.00 -21.90
CA PHE A 575 -13.07 -2.68 -21.33
C PHE A 575 -13.03 -2.75 -19.80
N GLY A 576 -12.53 -1.68 -19.18
CA GLY A 576 -12.66 -1.48 -17.74
C GLY A 576 -13.22 -0.12 -17.41
N ILE A 577 -13.86 -0.04 -16.24
CA ILE A 577 -14.46 1.17 -15.70
C ILE A 577 -14.05 1.24 -14.23
N ARG A 578 -13.58 2.41 -13.80
CA ARG A 578 -13.41 2.76 -12.39
C ARG A 578 -13.70 4.24 -12.22
N ILE A 579 -14.42 4.58 -11.15
CA ILE A 579 -14.74 5.96 -10.80
C ILE A 579 -14.26 6.19 -9.39
N GLU A 580 -13.25 7.04 -9.25
CA GLU A 580 -12.55 7.22 -7.99
C GLU A 580 -12.45 8.67 -7.57
N ASN A 581 -12.77 8.91 -6.30
CA ASN A 581 -12.48 10.16 -5.61
C ASN A 581 -11.88 9.84 -4.25
N VAL A 582 -10.91 10.65 -3.82
CA VAL A 582 -10.53 10.76 -2.41
C VAL A 582 -11.56 11.64 -1.71
N ALA A 583 -11.91 11.29 -0.48
CA ALA A 583 -12.82 12.02 0.38
C ALA A 583 -12.29 12.11 1.82
N VAL A 584 -12.65 13.19 2.52
CA VAL A 584 -12.44 13.37 3.95
C VAL A 584 -13.72 12.96 4.69
N VAL A 585 -13.58 12.18 5.76
CA VAL A 585 -14.68 11.82 6.64
C VAL A 585 -15.03 13.02 7.52
N VAL A 586 -16.26 13.50 7.41
CA VAL A 586 -16.77 14.67 8.11
C VAL A 586 -18.00 14.32 8.94
N ALA A 587 -18.35 15.17 9.90
CA ALA A 587 -19.59 15.01 10.66
C ALA A 587 -20.81 15.20 9.75
N ALA A 588 -21.79 14.30 9.84
CA ALA A 588 -23.06 14.42 9.16
C ALA A 588 -24.09 15.13 10.04
N LYS A 589 -24.91 15.99 9.45
CA LYS A 589 -26.06 16.59 10.12
C LYS A 589 -27.27 15.67 9.98
N THR A 590 -27.73 15.11 11.10
CA THR A 590 -28.92 14.24 11.15
C THR A 590 -30.02 14.89 11.97
N SER A 591 -31.28 14.59 11.65
CA SER A 591 -32.44 15.06 12.42
C SER A 591 -32.56 14.42 13.81
N HIS A 592 -31.91 13.28 14.01
CA HIS A 592 -31.93 12.50 15.25
C HIS A 592 -30.54 11.94 15.56
N LYS A 593 -30.27 11.68 16.85
CA LYS A 593 -29.08 10.96 17.32
C LYS A 593 -29.50 9.70 18.10
N PHE A 594 -29.68 8.59 17.40
CA PHE A 594 -30.07 7.33 18.04
C PHE A 594 -28.96 6.85 18.99
N GLY A 595 -29.31 6.55 20.24
CA GLY A 595 -28.33 6.17 21.27
C GLY A 595 -27.31 7.24 21.65
N GLY A 596 -27.54 8.51 21.26
CA GLY A 596 -26.57 9.59 21.48
C GLY A 596 -25.31 9.52 20.61
N VAL A 597 -25.31 8.66 19.58
CA VAL A 597 -24.17 8.49 18.67
C VAL A 597 -24.18 9.55 17.58
N ASP A 598 -23.02 10.15 17.33
CA ASP A 598 -22.81 11.07 16.21
C ASP A 598 -22.69 10.32 14.89
N TYR A 599 -23.07 10.96 13.79
CA TYR A 599 -23.01 10.37 12.45
C TYR A 599 -21.94 11.05 11.61
N LEU A 600 -21.40 10.30 10.67
CA LEU A 600 -20.33 10.68 9.75
C LEU A 600 -20.81 10.52 8.30
N THR A 601 -20.13 11.21 7.39
CA THR A 601 -20.32 11.11 5.94
C THR A 601 -19.00 11.45 5.23
N PHE A 602 -18.96 11.33 3.91
CA PHE A 602 -17.79 11.62 3.09
C PHE A 602 -17.93 12.98 2.41
N LYS A 603 -16.87 13.80 2.48
CA LYS A 603 -16.71 15.03 1.69
C LYS A 603 -15.63 14.76 0.64
N PRO A 604 -15.99 14.51 -0.64
CA PRO A 604 -15.00 14.34 -1.70
C PRO A 604 -14.05 15.52 -1.75
N VAL A 605 -12.76 15.32 -2.01
CA VAL A 605 -11.76 16.37 -2.25
C VAL A 605 -11.25 16.36 -3.68
N THR A 606 -11.33 15.22 -4.38
CA THR A 606 -11.10 15.12 -5.82
C THR A 606 -12.11 15.94 -6.62
N LEU A 607 -11.63 16.75 -7.55
CA LEU A 607 -12.43 17.63 -8.40
C LEU A 607 -12.15 17.36 -9.88
N ALA A 608 -12.82 16.37 -10.47
CA ALA A 608 -12.70 16.07 -11.89
C ALA A 608 -14.06 15.66 -12.46
N PRO A 609 -14.48 16.18 -13.63
CA PRO A 609 -15.77 15.84 -14.21
C PRO A 609 -15.99 14.34 -14.39
N LEU A 610 -17.25 13.90 -14.29
CA LEU A 610 -17.69 12.55 -14.69
C LEU A 610 -18.13 12.58 -16.15
N SER A 611 -17.95 11.49 -16.88
CA SER A 611 -18.27 11.44 -18.31
C SER A 611 -19.78 11.31 -18.54
N ALA A 612 -20.46 12.43 -18.80
CA ALA A 612 -21.92 12.46 -19.04
C ALA A 612 -22.36 11.53 -20.18
N LYS A 613 -21.54 11.39 -21.23
CA LYS A 613 -21.77 10.47 -22.37
C LYS A 613 -21.95 9.01 -21.95
N LEU A 614 -21.26 8.61 -20.88
CA LEU A 614 -21.31 7.24 -20.36
C LEU A 614 -22.46 7.00 -19.38
N ILE A 615 -23.22 8.05 -19.01
CA ILE A 615 -24.30 7.93 -18.04
C ILE A 615 -25.62 7.67 -18.77
N ASP A 616 -26.26 6.54 -18.46
CA ASP A 616 -27.65 6.30 -18.78
C ASP A 616 -28.53 6.97 -17.71
N ILE A 617 -28.98 8.20 -18.01
CA ILE A 617 -29.81 9.02 -17.10
C ILE A 617 -31.07 8.24 -16.68
N ALA A 618 -31.63 7.38 -17.53
CA ALA A 618 -32.84 6.63 -17.21
C ALA A 618 -32.65 5.60 -16.09
N MET A 619 -31.40 5.24 -15.77
CA MET A 619 -31.06 4.34 -14.65
C MET A 619 -30.80 5.08 -13.33
N LEU A 620 -30.72 6.41 -13.36
CA LEU A 620 -30.51 7.23 -12.18
C LEU A 620 -31.86 7.67 -11.57
N SER A 621 -31.90 7.69 -10.24
CA SER A 621 -32.93 8.39 -9.47
C SER A 621 -32.74 9.90 -9.55
N SER A 622 -33.75 10.67 -9.14
CA SER A 622 -33.65 12.13 -9.03
C SER A 622 -32.47 12.56 -8.16
N ASP A 623 -32.28 11.90 -7.03
CA ASP A 623 -31.27 12.25 -6.03
C ASP A 623 -29.86 11.94 -6.55
N GLU A 624 -29.71 10.89 -7.36
CA GLU A 624 -28.43 10.58 -8.01
C GLU A 624 -28.10 11.57 -9.14
N VAL A 625 -29.10 12.05 -9.89
CA VAL A 625 -28.91 13.12 -10.87
C VAL A 625 -28.51 14.42 -10.18
N GLU A 626 -29.22 14.80 -9.11
CA GLU A 626 -28.91 15.98 -8.29
C GLU A 626 -27.50 15.88 -7.70
N TRP A 627 -27.09 14.72 -7.21
CA TRP A 627 -25.72 14.51 -6.71
C TRP A 627 -24.65 14.77 -7.78
N VAL A 628 -24.86 14.29 -9.01
CA VAL A 628 -23.91 14.52 -10.12
C VAL A 628 -23.87 16.00 -10.49
N ASP A 629 -25.03 16.66 -10.56
CA ASP A 629 -25.13 18.07 -10.88
C ASP A 629 -24.47 18.95 -9.81
N ASP A 630 -24.69 18.67 -8.53
CA ASP A 630 -24.06 19.35 -7.40
C ASP A 630 -22.54 19.12 -7.38
N TYR A 631 -22.11 17.89 -7.66
CA TYR A 631 -20.68 17.57 -7.78
C TYR A 631 -20.04 18.36 -8.93
N HIS A 632 -20.65 18.37 -10.10
CA HIS A 632 -20.18 19.12 -11.27
C HIS A 632 -20.17 20.63 -11.03
N ALA A 633 -21.19 21.19 -10.40
CA ALA A 633 -21.23 22.60 -10.02
C ALA A 633 -20.04 22.95 -9.10
N ARG A 634 -19.76 22.10 -8.10
CA ARG A 634 -18.59 22.27 -7.23
C ARG A 634 -17.26 22.17 -7.97
N VAL A 635 -17.13 21.24 -8.92
CA VAL A 635 -15.94 21.13 -9.78
C VAL A 635 -15.75 22.43 -10.56
N TRP A 636 -16.81 22.93 -11.19
CA TRP A 636 -16.77 24.20 -11.93
C TRP A 636 -16.36 25.38 -11.04
N ASP A 637 -17.05 25.58 -9.92
CA ASP A 637 -16.83 26.72 -9.04
C ASP A 637 -15.42 26.74 -8.45
N SER A 638 -14.87 25.56 -8.15
CA SER A 638 -13.54 25.44 -7.55
C SER A 638 -12.41 25.55 -8.57
N VAL A 639 -12.53 24.89 -9.72
CA VAL A 639 -11.42 24.71 -10.67
C VAL A 639 -11.40 25.80 -11.75
N SER A 640 -12.57 26.31 -12.18
CA SER A 640 -12.63 27.31 -13.25
C SER A 640 -11.87 28.62 -12.99
N PRO A 641 -11.67 29.10 -11.75
CA PRO A 641 -10.83 30.27 -11.49
C PRO A 641 -9.35 30.07 -11.81
N ARG A 642 -8.88 28.82 -11.89
CA ARG A 642 -7.49 28.44 -12.19
C ARG A 642 -7.25 28.15 -13.67
N LEU A 643 -8.31 28.08 -14.47
CA LEU A 643 -8.26 27.78 -15.89
C LEU A 643 -8.58 29.00 -16.74
N ASP A 644 -8.00 29.02 -17.93
CA ASP A 644 -8.29 29.94 -19.01
C ASP A 644 -8.48 29.20 -20.36
N GLY A 645 -8.89 29.97 -21.38
CA GLY A 645 -9.03 29.49 -22.76
C GLY A 645 -9.81 28.19 -22.90
N GLN A 646 -9.28 27.30 -23.75
CA GLN A 646 -9.93 26.03 -24.12
C GLN A 646 -10.14 25.11 -22.92
N ALA A 647 -9.23 25.06 -21.96
CA ALA A 647 -9.37 24.20 -20.78
C ALA A 647 -10.54 24.63 -19.90
N LYS A 648 -10.76 25.94 -19.75
CA LYS A 648 -11.92 26.47 -19.02
C LYS A 648 -13.23 26.19 -19.76
N ASP A 649 -13.24 26.35 -21.08
CA ASP A 649 -14.44 26.06 -21.89
C ASP A 649 -14.78 24.56 -21.88
N TRP A 650 -13.76 23.70 -21.98
CA TRP A 650 -13.89 22.25 -21.83
C TRP A 650 -14.45 21.88 -20.46
N LEU A 651 -13.92 22.47 -19.39
CA LEU A 651 -14.42 22.23 -18.03
C LEU A 651 -15.90 22.62 -17.94
N ARG A 652 -16.27 23.78 -18.50
CA ARG A 652 -17.65 24.26 -18.49
C ARG A 652 -18.58 23.25 -19.15
N ALA A 653 -18.24 22.79 -20.35
CA ALA A 653 -19.06 21.84 -21.11
C ALA A 653 -19.28 20.55 -20.32
N ASN A 654 -18.23 20.04 -19.66
CA ASN A 654 -18.27 18.80 -18.89
C ASN A 654 -18.81 18.96 -17.45
N THR A 655 -19.22 20.17 -17.05
CA THR A 655 -19.77 20.44 -15.70
C THR A 655 -21.14 21.12 -15.73
N LEU A 656 -21.78 21.24 -16.90
CA LEU A 656 -23.20 21.63 -16.97
C LEU A 656 -24.09 20.57 -16.29
N PRO A 657 -25.35 20.89 -15.95
CA PRO A 657 -26.30 19.88 -15.48
C PRO A 657 -26.38 18.70 -16.48
N LEU A 658 -26.45 17.47 -15.97
CA LEU A 658 -26.31 16.23 -16.73
C LEU A 658 -27.28 16.14 -17.91
N VAL A 659 -28.54 16.51 -17.68
CA VAL A 659 -29.57 16.56 -18.73
C VAL A 659 -29.20 17.55 -19.84
N THR A 660 -28.56 18.67 -19.48
CA THR A 660 -28.10 19.68 -20.46
C THR A 660 -26.93 19.14 -21.29
N GLN A 661 -25.98 18.44 -20.66
CA GLN A 661 -24.85 17.83 -21.37
C GLN A 661 -25.35 16.81 -22.41
N VAL A 662 -26.20 15.87 -21.99
CA VAL A 662 -26.68 14.79 -22.87
C VAL A 662 -27.61 15.30 -23.98
N LEU A 663 -28.46 16.30 -23.71
CA LEU A 663 -29.33 16.87 -24.74
C LEU A 663 -28.60 17.82 -25.69
N GLY A 664 -27.58 18.55 -25.21
CA GLY A 664 -26.78 19.46 -26.02
C GLY A 664 -26.04 18.76 -27.17
N GLU A 665 -25.58 17.53 -26.93
CA GLU A 665 -24.92 16.68 -27.94
C GLU A 665 -25.89 16.16 -29.02
N SER A 666 -27.20 16.13 -28.77
CA SER A 666 -28.19 15.69 -29.76
C SER A 666 -28.53 16.76 -30.82
N VAL A 667 -27.97 17.97 -30.71
CA VAL A 667 -28.28 19.14 -31.54
C VAL A 667 -27.05 19.69 -32.29
N SER A 668 -25.85 19.17 -32.02
CA SER A 668 -24.60 19.44 -32.77
C SER A 668 -24.27 18.29 -33.69
#